data_AF-A0A9W9ZFT9-F1
#
_entry.id   AF-A0A9W9ZFT9-F1
#
_cell.length_a   1.000
_cell.length_b   1.000
_cell.length_c   1.000
_cell.angle_alpha   90.00
_cell.angle_beta   90.00
_cell.angle_gamma   90.00
#
_symmetry.space_group_name_H-M   'P 1'
#
loop_
_entity.id
_entity.type
_entity.pdbx_description
1 polymer ?
#
loop_
_entity_poly.entity_id
_entity_poly.type
_entity_poly.pdbx_seq_one_letter_code
_entity_poly.pdbx_strand_id
1 'polypeptide(L)'
;MLVPWVLLTLGFLLSVKDATSTSVGSQVMSKYRNLDFYFKCCDGHVVRRVGGTNAKCCGLHTYDSRFFFCNQRRIYAICGKLSYNPTTQKCCSGVVNLRTGGDHSTCCYTKSYDSRVNFCHEKKVYGKCQNGAYNPNSYICCENKIRPHIGGQFTKCCNDRSYDSGSYSSSAQLCEDFPKRALVPPPAGFFPVKNNFYSRPGGKYARCCEKKAYDSSVNFCYKGSIVPKCSGNVYDPGHFLCCNGHTCPQYGVKQGKCCGIKSYDSRFYFCYANKIYKKCGGNIYNIQSSFCCNDLVASRSSYGNYAGCCYNRPYDSRSEFCFSSKVYKKCGLSPYNPTKNLCCAKRVVPKKSYNPVGEICCDSVIAKRTGGAYAKCCGKSSYDQLSAFCDGGIVHKKCGNKPYNPTRQHCCVGQVVPRVGGYNAKCCGANSYDSSSYFCNGGHVFQKCNASSYNPSTQLCCNDYVVPRSGGAAARCCSRYSYSSLTHFCNSNKVYALCGKIEYNPYSFMCCNEYVTSRVGGHQAKCCGHLSYDETRYFCLQSKVYPLCQKKSYNPGVTLCCLGTQQPRIGGLASKCCANVSYDSRINFCYNKVVYGRCRQQEFNPGTHQCCSEYLVERAGSYSRCCGQKSYHPDKFLLQQ
;
A
#
# COMPACT_ATOMS: atom_id res chain seq x y z
N MET A 1 -52.88 -5.63 -52.19
CA MET A 1 -54.34 -5.62 -51.98
C MET A 1 -54.62 -4.98 -50.63
N LEU A 2 -55.39 -3.88 -50.68
CA LEU A 2 -56.31 -3.31 -49.66
C LEU A 2 -55.76 -2.89 -48.27
N VAL A 3 -55.63 -1.57 -48.15
CA VAL A 3 -55.74 -0.69 -46.96
C VAL A 3 -57.24 -0.60 -46.53
N PRO A 4 -57.71 0.16 -45.50
CA PRO A 4 -57.16 0.70 -44.24
C PRO A 4 -58.06 0.39 -43.01
N TRP A 5 -57.78 0.97 -41.83
CA TRP A 5 -58.70 1.95 -41.20
C TRP A 5 -57.87 3.02 -40.47
N VAL A 6 -58.25 4.26 -40.74
CA VAL A 6 -57.67 5.55 -40.34
C VAL A 6 -58.58 6.13 -39.26
N LEU A 7 -58.02 6.87 -38.28
CA LEU A 7 -58.56 8.14 -37.74
C LEU A 7 -57.57 8.65 -36.67
N LEU A 8 -56.71 9.62 -37.03
CA LEU A 8 -56.87 11.09 -36.94
C LEU A 8 -56.36 11.61 -35.57
N THR A 9 -55.12 12.09 -35.52
CA THR A 9 -54.64 13.48 -35.78
C THR A 9 -54.88 14.44 -34.62
N LEU A 10 -53.79 15.07 -34.17
CA LEU A 10 -53.54 16.52 -34.15
C LEU A 10 -52.37 16.74 -33.16
N GLY A 11 -51.23 17.30 -33.52
CA GLY A 11 -50.85 18.00 -34.73
C GLY A 11 -49.71 18.95 -34.40
N PHE A 12 -48.84 19.12 -35.40
CA PHE A 12 -48.02 20.30 -35.66
C PHE A 12 -46.62 20.44 -35.04
N LEU A 13 -45.68 20.04 -35.90
CA LEU A 13 -44.53 20.81 -36.43
C LEU A 13 -43.18 20.72 -35.73
N LEU A 14 -42.36 19.83 -36.30
CA LEU A 14 -40.93 20.02 -36.54
C LEU A 14 -40.71 20.75 -37.87
N SER A 15 -39.64 21.55 -37.94
CA SER A 15 -38.57 21.63 -38.98
C SER A 15 -37.96 23.05 -38.90
N VAL A 16 -36.65 23.34 -38.93
CA VAL A 16 -35.55 22.90 -39.81
C VAL A 16 -34.21 23.34 -39.17
N LYS A 17 -33.17 22.47 -39.27
CA LYS A 17 -31.69 22.62 -39.44
C LYS A 17 -30.91 23.77 -38.73
N ASP A 18 -29.64 23.64 -38.31
CA ASP A 18 -28.46 23.09 -38.98
C ASP A 18 -27.40 22.56 -38.00
N ALA A 19 -26.60 21.62 -38.49
CA ALA A 19 -25.39 21.12 -37.85
C ALA A 19 -24.20 22.06 -38.11
N THR A 20 -23.36 22.30 -37.11
CA THR A 20 -21.88 22.29 -37.25
C THR A 20 -21.17 22.26 -35.89
N SER A 21 -20.06 21.52 -35.88
CA SER A 21 -18.91 21.60 -34.96
C SER A 21 -19.02 21.01 -33.55
N THR A 22 -18.49 19.79 -33.47
CA THR A 22 -17.85 19.13 -32.33
C THR A 22 -17.15 20.07 -31.33
N SER A 23 -17.50 19.97 -30.05
CA SER A 23 -16.48 19.86 -29.00
C SER A 23 -17.00 19.04 -27.81
N VAL A 24 -16.12 18.15 -27.38
CA VAL A 24 -16.27 17.15 -26.31
C VAL A 24 -16.63 17.85 -24.99
N GLY A 25 -17.78 17.51 -24.39
CA GLY A 25 -18.12 18.11 -23.10
C GLY A 25 -19.45 17.73 -22.44
N SER A 26 -20.12 16.63 -22.80
CA SER A 26 -21.44 16.29 -22.24
C SER A 26 -21.56 14.84 -21.77
N GLN A 27 -20.73 14.44 -20.81
CA GLN A 27 -21.01 13.27 -19.95
C GLN A 27 -20.70 13.49 -18.46
N VAL A 28 -20.55 14.74 -18.01
CA VAL A 28 -20.31 15.06 -16.59
C VAL A 28 -21.36 16.04 -16.06
N MET A 29 -22.65 15.67 -16.11
CA MET A 29 -23.71 16.45 -15.43
C MET A 29 -24.85 15.57 -14.91
N SER A 30 -24.54 14.59 -14.04
CA SER A 30 -25.58 13.99 -13.18
C SER A 30 -25.17 13.80 -11.72
N LYS A 31 -23.94 14.18 -11.32
CA LYS A 31 -23.39 13.91 -9.97
C LYS A 31 -23.42 15.08 -8.97
N TYR A 32 -23.96 16.25 -9.34
CA TYR A 32 -23.87 17.47 -8.51
C TYR A 32 -25.19 18.23 -8.32
N ARG A 33 -26.31 17.55 -8.07
CA ARG A 33 -27.58 18.21 -7.71
C ARG A 33 -27.59 18.95 -6.34
N ASN A 34 -26.48 18.99 -5.60
CA ASN A 34 -26.40 19.59 -4.26
C ASN A 34 -25.41 20.77 -4.11
N LEU A 35 -24.67 21.17 -5.15
CA LEU A 35 -23.83 22.38 -5.08
C LEU A 35 -24.59 23.68 -5.42
N ASP A 36 -25.71 23.58 -6.15
CA ASP A 36 -26.57 24.72 -6.49
C ASP A 36 -27.18 25.44 -5.28
N PHE A 37 -27.21 24.78 -4.12
CA PHE A 37 -27.75 25.38 -2.90
C PHE A 37 -26.79 26.40 -2.26
N TYR A 38 -25.47 26.25 -2.48
CA TYR A 38 -24.46 27.05 -1.78
C TYR A 38 -23.81 28.13 -2.65
N PHE A 39 -23.89 28.00 -3.97
CA PHE A 39 -23.23 28.89 -4.93
C PHE A 39 -24.21 29.40 -5.99
N LYS A 40 -23.92 30.58 -6.54
CA LYS A 40 -24.68 31.20 -7.62
C LYS A 40 -23.70 31.80 -8.62
N CYS A 41 -23.99 31.68 -9.92
CA CYS A 41 -23.19 32.32 -10.96
C CYS A 41 -23.63 33.79 -11.10
N CYS A 42 -22.69 34.72 -10.98
CA CYS A 42 -22.91 36.16 -11.18
C CYS A 42 -21.79 36.70 -12.09
N ASP A 43 -22.15 37.37 -13.19
CA ASP A 43 -21.22 37.91 -14.21
C ASP A 43 -20.10 36.93 -14.64
N GLY A 44 -20.46 35.65 -14.83
CA GLY A 44 -19.51 34.60 -15.26
C GLY A 44 -18.66 33.99 -14.14
N HIS A 45 -18.81 34.44 -12.89
CA HIS A 45 -18.06 33.93 -11.73
C HIS A 45 -18.96 33.15 -10.75
N VAL A 46 -18.43 32.04 -10.24
CA VAL A 46 -19.08 31.25 -9.19
C VAL A 46 -18.86 31.92 -7.84
N VAL A 47 -19.92 32.42 -7.22
CA VAL A 47 -19.87 33.18 -5.97
C VAL A 47 -20.78 32.57 -4.90
N ARG A 48 -20.41 32.73 -3.62
CA ARG A 48 -21.16 32.16 -2.48
C ARG A 48 -22.57 32.75 -2.44
N ARG A 49 -23.60 31.92 -2.29
CA ARG A 49 -25.02 32.31 -2.23
C ARG A 49 -25.38 32.92 -0.87
N VAL A 50 -25.82 34.17 -0.84
CA VAL A 50 -26.33 34.88 0.34
C VAL A 50 -27.82 35.16 0.15
N GLY A 51 -28.69 34.65 1.04
CA GLY A 51 -30.14 34.87 1.00
C GLY A 51 -31.01 33.70 0.53
N GLY A 52 -30.44 32.50 0.37
CA GLY A 52 -31.19 31.29 0.00
C GLY A 52 -31.88 31.42 -1.36
N THR A 53 -33.19 31.16 -1.43
CA THR A 53 -34.00 31.31 -2.64
C THR A 53 -34.11 32.77 -3.13
N ASN A 54 -33.90 33.75 -2.25
CA ASN A 54 -33.95 35.18 -2.55
C ASN A 54 -32.59 35.78 -2.92
N ALA A 55 -31.57 34.95 -3.13
CA ALA A 55 -30.24 35.41 -3.51
C ALA A 55 -30.25 35.99 -4.93
N LYS A 56 -29.93 37.27 -5.08
CA LYS A 56 -29.75 37.97 -6.38
C LYS A 56 -28.29 38.41 -6.56
N CYS A 57 -27.89 38.68 -7.80
CA CYS A 57 -26.54 39.13 -8.16
C CYS A 57 -26.47 40.66 -8.26
N CYS A 58 -25.37 41.23 -7.80
CA CYS A 58 -24.99 42.63 -7.98
C CYS A 58 -23.50 42.69 -8.34
N GLY A 59 -23.17 42.70 -9.64
CA GLY A 59 -21.80 42.46 -10.10
C GLY A 59 -21.30 41.09 -9.65
N LEU A 60 -20.11 41.05 -9.03
CA LEU A 60 -19.47 39.83 -8.51
C LEU A 60 -19.94 39.41 -7.10
N HIS A 61 -21.03 39.99 -6.59
CA HIS A 61 -21.54 39.69 -5.25
C HIS A 61 -22.98 39.19 -5.28
N THR A 62 -23.33 38.31 -4.35
CA THR A 62 -24.72 37.93 -4.09
C THR A 62 -25.27 38.69 -2.89
N TYR A 63 -26.57 38.98 -2.91
CA TYR A 63 -27.27 39.60 -1.80
C TYR A 63 -28.68 39.02 -1.63
N ASP A 64 -29.23 39.11 -0.42
CA ASP A 64 -30.61 38.70 -0.13
C ASP A 64 -31.57 39.81 -0.55
N SER A 65 -32.40 39.55 -1.56
CA SER A 65 -33.33 40.55 -2.11
C SER A 65 -34.46 40.95 -1.17
N ARG A 66 -34.57 40.34 0.01
CA ARG A 66 -35.52 40.75 1.07
C ARG A 66 -35.01 41.93 1.89
N PHE A 67 -33.70 42.12 1.94
CA PHE A 67 -33.06 43.12 2.81
C PHE A 67 -32.24 44.13 2.03
N PHE A 68 -31.79 43.76 0.83
CA PHE A 68 -30.90 44.58 0.01
C PHE A 68 -31.37 44.63 -1.44
N PHE A 69 -30.92 45.64 -2.18
CA PHE A 69 -31.09 45.77 -3.62
C PHE A 69 -29.78 46.23 -4.28
N CYS A 70 -29.65 46.00 -5.58
CA CYS A 70 -28.48 46.44 -6.35
C CYS A 70 -28.78 47.75 -7.08
N ASN A 71 -27.89 48.73 -6.97
CA ASN A 71 -27.88 49.89 -7.84
C ASN A 71 -26.45 50.22 -8.26
N GLN A 72 -26.19 50.41 -9.56
CA GLN A 72 -24.86 50.71 -10.11
C GLN A 72 -23.75 49.77 -9.59
N ARG A 73 -24.00 48.45 -9.60
CA ARG A 73 -23.10 47.38 -9.10
C ARG A 73 -22.71 47.47 -7.62
N ARG A 74 -23.43 48.27 -6.81
CA ARG A 74 -23.29 48.31 -5.34
C ARG A 74 -24.57 47.85 -4.65
N ILE A 75 -24.41 47.19 -3.51
CA ILE A 75 -25.51 46.63 -2.71
C ILE A 75 -25.93 47.65 -1.66
N TYR A 76 -27.22 48.00 -1.63
CA TYR A 76 -27.81 48.96 -0.68
C TYR A 76 -28.95 48.29 0.11
N ALA A 77 -29.15 48.72 1.36
CA ALA A 77 -30.26 48.22 2.19
C ALA A 77 -31.61 48.77 1.71
N ILE A 78 -32.66 47.96 1.77
CA ILE A 78 -34.03 48.38 1.47
C ILE A 78 -34.53 49.33 2.58
N CYS A 79 -35.24 50.38 2.18
CA CYS A 79 -35.84 51.32 3.13
C CYS A 79 -37.27 50.91 3.44
N GLY A 80 -37.49 50.27 4.59
CA GLY A 80 -38.78 49.67 4.92
C GLY A 80 -39.10 48.52 3.98
N LYS A 81 -39.86 48.79 2.90
CA LYS A 81 -40.17 47.84 1.82
C LYS A 81 -39.82 48.37 0.41
N LEU A 82 -39.20 49.55 0.32
CA LEU A 82 -38.93 50.23 -0.95
C LEU A 82 -37.43 50.28 -1.26
N SER A 83 -37.07 49.99 -2.51
CA SER A 83 -35.78 50.40 -3.10
C SER A 83 -35.80 51.89 -3.41
N TYR A 84 -34.65 52.55 -3.32
CA TYR A 84 -34.52 53.99 -3.55
C TYR A 84 -33.24 54.29 -4.33
N ASN A 85 -33.10 55.49 -4.88
CA ASN A 85 -31.86 55.89 -5.54
C ASN A 85 -30.86 56.46 -4.50
N PRO A 86 -29.82 55.73 -4.07
CA PRO A 86 -28.87 56.20 -3.06
C PRO A 86 -28.07 57.46 -3.45
N THR A 87 -28.05 57.86 -4.73
CA THR A 87 -27.38 59.10 -5.15
C THR A 87 -28.23 60.34 -4.95
N THR A 88 -29.56 60.23 -5.06
CA THR A 88 -30.49 61.36 -4.93
C THR A 88 -31.39 61.28 -3.69
N GLN A 89 -31.48 60.09 -3.07
CA GLN A 89 -32.37 59.77 -1.98
C GLN A 89 -31.63 59.09 -0.81
N LYS A 90 -32.21 59.20 0.39
CA LYS A 90 -31.69 58.63 1.64
C LYS A 90 -32.83 58.03 2.46
N CYS A 91 -32.58 56.87 3.05
CA CYS A 91 -33.52 56.22 3.97
C CYS A 91 -33.37 56.76 5.39
N CYS A 92 -34.47 57.25 5.98
CA CYS A 92 -34.54 57.74 7.36
C CYS A 92 -35.67 57.01 8.10
N SER A 93 -35.33 56.15 9.08
CA SER A 93 -36.28 55.35 9.88
C SER A 93 -37.37 54.66 9.06
N GLY A 94 -37.01 54.07 7.92
CA GLY A 94 -37.93 53.35 7.03
C GLY A 94 -38.67 54.21 6.00
N VAL A 95 -38.41 55.52 5.94
CA VAL A 95 -38.99 56.46 4.97
C VAL A 95 -37.93 56.96 3.99
N VAL A 96 -38.21 56.89 2.70
CA VAL A 96 -37.33 57.40 1.63
C VAL A 96 -37.51 58.90 1.50
N ASN A 97 -36.41 59.66 1.62
CA ASN A 97 -36.38 61.11 1.47
C ASN A 97 -35.39 61.52 0.38
N LEU A 98 -35.55 62.70 -0.21
CA LEU A 98 -34.51 63.32 -1.04
C LEU A 98 -33.28 63.69 -0.20
N ARG A 99 -32.10 63.74 -0.81
CA ARG A 99 -30.86 64.16 -0.15
C ARG A 99 -30.81 65.68 0.04
N THR A 100 -31.50 66.17 1.06
CA THR A 100 -31.43 67.58 1.52
C THR A 100 -29.99 67.89 1.97
N GLY A 101 -29.25 68.72 1.21
CA GLY A 101 -27.84 69.04 1.47
C GLY A 101 -26.80 68.15 0.77
N GLY A 102 -27.21 67.33 -0.21
CA GLY A 102 -26.30 66.48 -0.99
C GLY A 102 -25.61 65.41 -0.14
N ASP A 103 -24.28 65.41 -0.11
CA ASP A 103 -23.48 64.49 0.71
C ASP A 103 -23.60 64.76 2.22
N HIS A 104 -23.95 65.98 2.60
CA HIS A 104 -24.17 66.37 4.00
C HIS A 104 -25.58 66.04 4.50
N SER A 105 -26.40 65.35 3.70
CA SER A 105 -27.76 64.96 4.07
C SER A 105 -27.75 63.93 5.20
N THR A 106 -28.41 64.24 6.31
CA THR A 106 -28.49 63.41 7.53
C THR A 106 -29.95 63.17 7.93
N CYS A 107 -30.22 62.12 8.70
CA CYS A 107 -31.58 61.77 9.12
C CYS A 107 -31.91 62.32 10.51
N CYS A 108 -33.07 62.96 10.63
CA CYS A 108 -33.74 63.23 11.89
C CYS A 108 -35.05 62.45 11.91
N TYR A 109 -35.05 61.33 12.64
CA TYR A 109 -36.17 60.38 12.65
C TYR A 109 -36.55 59.93 11.22
N THR A 110 -37.72 60.35 10.71
CA THR A 110 -38.22 60.00 9.37
C THR A 110 -37.87 61.02 8.29
N LYS A 111 -37.27 62.17 8.62
CA LYS A 111 -36.94 63.24 7.67
C LYS A 111 -35.44 63.34 7.41
N SER A 112 -35.06 63.74 6.19
CA SER A 112 -33.68 64.13 5.85
C SER A 112 -33.48 65.64 5.95
N TYR A 113 -32.29 66.08 6.35
CA TYR A 113 -31.92 67.50 6.46
C TYR A 113 -30.44 67.74 6.15
N ASP A 114 -30.08 68.96 5.76
CA ASP A 114 -28.68 69.36 5.56
C ASP A 114 -27.98 69.60 6.91
N SER A 115 -27.03 68.72 7.24
CA SER A 115 -26.30 68.78 8.52
C SER A 115 -25.36 69.97 8.66
N ARG A 116 -25.12 70.76 7.60
CA ARG A 116 -24.30 71.98 7.68
C ARG A 116 -25.06 73.09 8.38
N VAL A 117 -26.31 73.31 7.98
CA VAL A 117 -27.15 74.42 8.43
C VAL A 117 -28.18 74.04 9.50
N ASN A 118 -28.52 72.75 9.62
CA ASN A 118 -29.52 72.28 10.57
C ASN A 118 -28.97 71.17 11.50
N PHE A 119 -29.68 70.90 12.58
CA PHE A 119 -29.43 69.79 13.50
C PHE A 119 -30.74 69.13 13.95
N CYS A 120 -30.65 67.92 14.50
CA CYS A 120 -31.80 67.15 14.98
C CYS A 120 -31.89 67.22 16.51
N HIS A 121 -33.05 67.59 17.04
CA HIS A 121 -33.35 67.54 18.47
C HIS A 121 -34.76 66.99 18.67
N GLU A 122 -34.93 65.99 19.54
CA GLU A 122 -36.23 65.38 19.86
C GLU A 122 -37.09 65.02 18.62
N LYS A 123 -36.44 64.44 17.59
CA LYS A 123 -37.06 64.02 16.31
C LYS A 123 -37.53 65.18 15.40
N LYS A 124 -37.23 66.44 15.73
CA LYS A 124 -37.48 67.63 14.90
C LYS A 124 -36.18 68.27 14.42
N VAL A 125 -36.24 68.93 13.26
CA VAL A 125 -35.10 69.58 12.62
C VAL A 125 -35.11 71.07 12.98
N TYR A 126 -33.98 71.59 13.46
CA TYR A 126 -33.79 72.99 13.85
C TYR A 126 -32.59 73.60 13.13
N GLY A 127 -32.65 74.90 12.84
CA GLY A 127 -31.53 75.65 12.28
C GLY A 127 -30.42 75.84 13.32
N LYS A 128 -29.16 75.70 12.90
CA LYS A 128 -28.00 76.00 13.75
C LYS A 128 -27.85 77.50 13.96
N CYS A 129 -27.21 77.86 15.07
CA CYS A 129 -26.78 79.23 15.32
C CYS A 129 -25.28 79.32 15.03
N GLN A 130 -24.88 80.06 13.97
CA GLN A 130 -23.56 79.94 13.34
C GLN A 130 -23.29 78.47 12.94
N ASN A 131 -22.46 77.77 13.71
CA ASN A 131 -22.12 76.35 13.52
C ASN A 131 -22.52 75.47 14.72
N GLY A 132 -23.13 76.05 15.75
CA GLY A 132 -23.49 75.36 17.00
C GLY A 132 -24.92 74.84 17.00
N ALA A 133 -25.08 73.59 17.41
CA ALA A 133 -26.37 73.07 17.87
C ALA A 133 -26.67 73.61 19.27
N TYR A 134 -27.93 73.89 19.57
CA TYR A 134 -28.38 74.38 20.88
C TYR A 134 -29.64 73.61 21.31
N ASN A 135 -30.04 73.71 22.57
CA ASN A 135 -31.30 73.12 23.01
C ASN A 135 -32.44 74.11 22.66
N PRO A 136 -33.29 73.81 21.66
CA PRO A 136 -34.38 74.70 21.26
C PRO A 136 -35.49 74.84 22.31
N ASN A 137 -35.52 74.00 23.34
CA ASN A 137 -36.46 74.14 24.46
C ASN A 137 -35.97 75.14 25.51
N SER A 138 -34.67 75.48 25.52
CA SER A 138 -34.05 76.36 26.53
C SER A 138 -33.40 77.61 25.94
N TYR A 139 -33.11 77.61 24.63
CA TYR A 139 -32.39 78.69 23.96
C TYR A 139 -32.96 78.98 22.56
N ILE A 140 -32.82 80.23 22.12
CA ILE A 140 -33.17 80.75 20.81
C ILE A 140 -31.94 81.41 20.16
N CYS A 141 -31.83 81.38 18.83
CA CYS A 141 -30.75 82.07 18.10
C CYS A 141 -31.20 83.47 17.67
N CYS A 142 -30.56 84.51 18.21
CA CYS A 142 -30.79 85.92 17.84
C CYS A 142 -29.49 86.50 17.27
N GLU A 143 -29.50 87.00 16.02
CA GLU A 143 -28.32 87.51 15.29
C GLU A 143 -27.05 86.68 15.51
N ASN A 144 -27.14 85.37 15.24
CA ASN A 144 -26.02 84.45 15.34
C ASN A 144 -25.46 84.24 16.77
N LYS A 145 -26.21 84.61 17.82
CA LYS A 145 -25.88 84.31 19.22
C LYS A 145 -26.97 83.48 19.88
N ILE A 146 -26.56 82.49 20.67
CA ILE A 146 -27.47 81.64 21.44
C ILE A 146 -27.89 82.40 22.71
N ARG A 147 -29.20 82.63 22.87
CA ARG A 147 -29.79 83.33 24.01
C ARG A 147 -30.81 82.46 24.73
N PRO A 148 -30.96 82.56 26.06
CA PRO A 148 -31.94 81.77 26.79
C PRO A 148 -33.38 82.19 26.46
N HIS A 149 -34.34 81.27 26.62
CA HIS A 149 -35.76 81.59 26.61
C HIS A 149 -36.12 82.42 27.84
N ILE A 150 -36.75 83.58 27.63
CA ILE A 150 -37.14 84.50 28.72
C ILE A 150 -38.65 84.43 29.02
N GLY A 151 -39.48 84.03 28.05
CA GLY A 151 -40.95 83.95 28.18
C GLY A 151 -41.56 82.64 27.70
N GLY A 152 -40.79 81.55 27.66
CA GLY A 152 -41.24 80.28 27.07
C GLY A 152 -41.59 80.43 25.58
N GLN A 153 -42.81 80.01 25.18
CA GLN A 153 -43.26 80.01 23.78
C GLN A 153 -43.43 81.41 23.17
N PHE A 154 -43.52 82.47 23.99
CA PHE A 154 -43.64 83.86 23.53
C PHE A 154 -42.29 84.57 23.39
N THR A 155 -41.16 83.86 23.51
CA THR A 155 -39.84 84.48 23.36
C THR A 155 -39.56 84.87 21.90
N LYS A 156 -39.25 86.15 21.63
CA LYS A 156 -38.81 86.67 20.33
C LYS A 156 -37.41 87.30 20.43
N CYS A 157 -36.80 87.60 19.28
CA CYS A 157 -35.49 88.26 19.20
C CYS A 157 -35.64 89.75 18.82
N CYS A 158 -34.88 90.63 19.49
CA CYS A 158 -34.59 92.01 19.05
C CYS A 158 -33.05 92.11 18.97
N ASN A 159 -32.51 92.27 17.77
CA ASN A 159 -31.07 92.19 17.49
C ASN A 159 -30.45 90.91 18.10
N ASP A 160 -29.42 91.04 18.92
CA ASP A 160 -28.72 89.94 19.57
C ASP A 160 -29.34 89.49 20.90
N ARG A 161 -30.50 90.03 21.31
CA ARG A 161 -31.15 89.72 22.60
C ARG A 161 -32.48 89.00 22.41
N SER A 162 -32.79 88.08 23.32
CA SER A 162 -34.13 87.48 23.45
C SER A 162 -34.98 88.30 24.43
N TYR A 163 -36.28 88.42 24.17
CA TYR A 163 -37.26 89.07 25.05
C TYR A 163 -38.58 88.29 25.02
N ASP A 164 -39.43 88.50 26.02
CA ASP A 164 -40.78 87.93 26.07
C ASP A 164 -41.79 88.84 25.35
N SER A 165 -42.36 88.38 24.23
CA SER A 165 -43.37 89.13 23.49
C SER A 165 -44.76 89.10 24.12
N GLY A 166 -44.99 88.30 25.18
CA GLY A 166 -46.21 88.36 25.98
C GLY A 166 -46.25 89.56 26.93
N SER A 167 -45.10 90.14 27.24
CA SER A 167 -44.95 91.23 28.22
C SER A 167 -45.01 92.64 27.61
N TYR A 168 -45.09 92.80 26.28
CA TYR A 168 -45.03 94.10 25.60
C TYR A 168 -45.97 94.16 24.37
N SER A 169 -46.72 95.25 24.24
CA SER A 169 -47.81 95.41 23.25
C SER A 169 -47.37 95.88 21.85
N SER A 170 -46.08 96.15 21.61
CA SER A 170 -45.56 96.42 20.26
C SER A 170 -44.07 96.07 20.13
N SER A 171 -43.66 95.58 18.95
CA SER A 171 -42.29 95.12 18.67
C SER A 171 -41.27 96.25 18.45
N ALA A 172 -41.69 97.52 18.46
CA ALA A 172 -40.85 98.65 18.07
C ALA A 172 -40.21 99.41 19.25
N GLN A 173 -40.68 99.22 20.49
CA GLN A 173 -40.30 100.08 21.64
C GLN A 173 -39.14 99.56 22.51
N LEU A 174 -38.45 98.46 22.17
CA LEU A 174 -37.49 97.80 23.06
C LEU A 174 -36.04 97.72 22.56
N CYS A 175 -35.76 98.15 21.33
CA CYS A 175 -34.39 98.06 20.78
C CYS A 175 -33.52 99.30 21.08
N GLU A 176 -34.06 100.36 21.70
CA GLU A 176 -33.29 101.51 22.20
C GLU A 176 -33.40 101.63 23.73
N ASP A 177 -32.28 101.94 24.38
CA ASP A 177 -32.03 102.16 25.82
C ASP A 177 -31.95 100.95 26.78
N PHE A 178 -30.72 100.56 27.13
CA PHE A 178 -30.34 100.22 28.52
C PHE A 178 -28.82 100.42 28.77
N PRO A 179 -28.38 101.09 29.86
CA PRO A 179 -27.00 101.57 30.05
C PRO A 179 -26.03 100.55 30.69
N LYS A 180 -24.73 100.73 30.39
CA LYS A 180 -23.57 100.00 30.94
C LYS A 180 -23.34 100.38 32.41
N ARG A 181 -23.11 99.40 33.31
CA ARG A 181 -22.51 99.64 34.64
C ARG A 181 -21.26 98.77 34.83
N ALA A 182 -20.17 99.45 35.20
CA ALA A 182 -18.86 98.90 35.51
C ALA A 182 -18.82 98.25 36.90
N LEU A 183 -17.93 97.25 37.08
CA LEU A 183 -17.61 96.64 38.38
C LEU A 183 -16.08 96.59 38.56
N VAL A 184 -15.65 97.02 39.75
CA VAL A 184 -14.28 97.10 40.29
C VAL A 184 -13.70 95.69 40.55
N PRO A 185 -12.39 95.43 40.37
CA PRO A 185 -11.81 94.08 40.47
C PRO A 185 -11.38 93.70 41.92
N PRO A 186 -11.42 92.39 42.30
CA PRO A 186 -10.94 91.90 43.59
C PRO A 186 -9.51 91.29 43.51
N PRO A 187 -8.87 90.95 44.65
CA PRO A 187 -7.43 90.66 44.75
C PRO A 187 -7.02 89.33 44.10
N ALA A 188 -5.75 89.24 43.70
CA ALA A 188 -5.18 88.11 42.96
C ALA A 188 -5.18 86.80 43.77
N GLY A 189 -5.74 85.73 43.20
CA GLY A 189 -5.60 84.34 43.69
C GLY A 189 -6.90 83.63 44.05
N PHE A 190 -7.98 84.36 44.34
CA PHE A 190 -9.27 83.80 44.75
C PHE A 190 -10.40 84.19 43.77
N PHE A 191 -11.52 83.48 43.82
CA PHE A 191 -12.74 83.83 43.09
C PHE A 191 -13.98 83.58 43.96
N PRO A 192 -14.98 84.49 43.97
CA PRO A 192 -16.14 84.37 44.85
C PRO A 192 -17.19 83.40 44.30
N VAL A 193 -17.71 82.51 45.14
CA VAL A 193 -18.87 81.63 44.84
C VAL A 193 -19.81 81.60 46.04
N LYS A 194 -21.04 82.14 45.89
CA LYS A 194 -22.11 82.13 46.91
C LYS A 194 -21.57 82.35 48.35
N ASN A 195 -20.99 83.52 48.60
CA ASN A 195 -20.43 83.96 49.89
C ASN A 195 -19.18 83.20 50.43
N ASN A 196 -18.49 82.37 49.63
CA ASN A 196 -17.22 81.72 50.02
C ASN A 196 -16.09 81.94 49.00
N PHE A 197 -14.84 81.92 49.46
CA PHE A 197 -13.62 82.04 48.63
C PHE A 197 -12.96 80.67 48.40
N TYR A 198 -12.68 80.31 47.14
CA TYR A 198 -12.01 79.06 46.77
C TYR A 198 -10.67 79.34 46.05
N SER A 199 -9.68 78.45 46.23
CA SER A 199 -8.41 78.45 45.50
C SER A 199 -8.64 78.26 43.99
N ARG A 200 -8.01 79.06 43.11
CA ARG A 200 -8.16 79.00 41.64
C ARG A 200 -7.46 77.78 41.00
N PRO A 201 -8.14 76.68 40.65
CA PRO A 201 -7.54 75.56 39.95
C PRO A 201 -7.48 75.92 38.45
N GLY A 202 -6.29 75.91 37.85
CA GLY A 202 -6.11 76.26 36.43
C GLY A 202 -6.08 77.77 36.12
N GLY A 203 -5.88 78.62 37.14
CA GLY A 203 -5.68 80.07 36.96
C GLY A 203 -6.88 80.76 36.29
N LYS A 204 -6.69 81.29 35.06
CA LYS A 204 -7.76 81.96 34.28
C LYS A 204 -8.89 81.03 33.85
N TYR A 205 -8.68 79.71 33.91
CA TYR A 205 -9.67 78.69 33.55
C TYR A 205 -10.47 78.19 34.75
N ALA A 206 -10.29 78.75 35.95
CA ALA A 206 -11.08 78.37 37.13
C ALA A 206 -12.58 78.67 36.93
N ARG A 207 -13.43 77.67 37.12
CA ARG A 207 -14.90 77.76 37.07
C ARG A 207 -15.52 77.08 38.30
N CYS A 208 -16.82 77.32 38.51
CA CYS A 208 -17.58 76.79 39.63
C CYS A 208 -18.51 75.67 39.17
N CYS A 209 -18.55 74.56 39.90
CA CYS A 209 -19.58 73.54 39.81
C CYS A 209 -20.24 73.43 41.18
N GLU A 210 -21.38 74.10 41.34
CA GLU A 210 -22.10 74.25 42.61
C GLU A 210 -21.20 74.78 43.75
N LYS A 211 -20.76 73.91 44.66
CA LYS A 211 -19.91 74.24 45.82
C LYS A 211 -18.42 73.94 45.60
N LYS A 212 -18.00 73.54 44.39
CA LYS A 212 -16.61 73.15 44.09
C LYS A 212 -16.00 73.96 42.96
N ALA A 213 -14.72 74.30 43.11
CA ALA A 213 -13.87 74.90 42.09
C ALA A 213 -13.31 73.83 41.14
N TYR A 214 -13.23 74.09 39.84
CA TYR A 214 -12.56 73.20 38.89
C TYR A 214 -11.85 73.97 37.76
N ASP A 215 -10.82 73.33 37.19
CA ASP A 215 -10.12 73.83 36.00
C ASP A 215 -10.92 73.50 34.73
N SER A 216 -11.46 74.53 34.08
CA SER A 216 -12.24 74.37 32.84
C SER A 216 -11.41 74.09 31.59
N SER A 217 -10.08 74.12 31.66
CA SER A 217 -9.22 73.66 30.56
C SER A 217 -9.31 72.14 30.40
N VAL A 218 -9.44 71.40 31.50
CA VAL A 218 -9.44 69.93 31.53
C VAL A 218 -10.77 69.31 31.98
N ASN A 219 -11.62 70.03 32.71
CA ASN A 219 -12.89 69.53 33.23
C ASN A 219 -14.09 70.40 32.83
N PHE A 220 -15.30 69.91 33.08
CA PHE A 220 -16.55 70.66 32.97
C PHE A 220 -17.55 70.23 34.06
N CYS A 221 -18.52 71.07 34.38
CA CYS A 221 -19.57 70.75 35.34
C CYS A 221 -20.76 70.07 34.63
N TYR A 222 -21.21 68.94 35.15
CA TYR A 222 -22.41 68.24 34.67
C TYR A 222 -23.25 67.79 35.87
N LYS A 223 -24.47 68.35 36.00
CA LYS A 223 -25.43 68.04 37.09
C LYS A 223 -24.78 68.00 38.49
N GLY A 224 -24.00 69.03 38.82
CA GLY A 224 -23.32 69.16 40.12
C GLY A 224 -22.02 68.35 40.29
N SER A 225 -21.65 67.52 39.31
CA SER A 225 -20.41 66.74 39.33
C SER A 225 -19.36 67.31 38.38
N ILE A 226 -18.10 67.31 38.79
CA ILE A 226 -16.95 67.72 37.95
C ILE A 226 -16.56 66.50 37.10
N VAL A 227 -16.59 66.66 35.78
CA VAL A 227 -16.32 65.59 34.80
C VAL A 227 -15.16 66.00 33.89
N PRO A 228 -14.18 65.13 33.62
CA PRO A 228 -13.09 65.42 32.69
C PRO A 228 -13.60 65.54 31.26
N LYS A 229 -12.98 66.44 30.48
CA LYS A 229 -13.23 66.60 29.05
C LYS A 229 -12.64 65.42 28.27
N CYS A 230 -13.27 65.06 27.15
CA CYS A 230 -12.75 64.04 26.25
C CYS A 230 -11.97 64.69 25.11
N SER A 231 -10.65 64.58 25.12
CA SER A 231 -9.76 65.29 24.16
C SER A 231 -10.06 66.79 24.06
N GLY A 232 -10.32 67.44 25.19
CA GLY A 232 -10.65 68.87 25.27
C GLY A 232 -12.13 69.21 24.99
N ASN A 233 -12.95 68.26 24.57
CA ASN A 233 -14.37 68.46 24.27
C ASN A 233 -15.29 68.08 25.44
N VAL A 234 -16.38 68.84 25.59
CA VAL A 234 -17.48 68.54 26.51
C VAL A 234 -18.36 67.46 25.88
N TYR A 235 -18.85 66.51 26.69
CA TYR A 235 -19.75 65.44 26.26
C TYR A 235 -20.83 65.19 27.32
N ASP A 236 -21.93 64.53 26.98
CA ASP A 236 -22.96 64.14 27.96
C ASP A 236 -22.56 62.82 28.64
N PRO A 237 -22.14 62.82 29.92
CA PRO A 237 -21.69 61.61 30.63
C PRO A 237 -22.83 60.62 30.93
N GLY A 238 -24.08 61.01 30.71
CA GLY A 238 -25.24 60.12 30.84
C GLY A 238 -25.53 59.28 29.59
N HIS A 239 -25.03 59.70 28.43
CA HIS A 239 -25.22 59.00 27.15
C HIS A 239 -23.92 58.58 26.48
N PHE A 240 -22.79 59.20 26.85
CA PHE A 240 -21.50 58.97 26.24
C PHE A 240 -20.41 58.74 27.29
N LEU A 241 -19.43 57.93 26.93
CA LEU A 241 -18.25 57.60 27.70
C LEU A 241 -17.01 58.05 26.92
N CYS A 242 -16.03 58.64 27.61
CA CYS A 242 -14.74 58.95 26.99
C CYS A 242 -13.81 57.74 27.05
N CYS A 243 -13.45 57.19 25.89
CA CYS A 243 -12.55 56.06 25.75
C CYS A 243 -11.32 56.47 24.95
N ASN A 244 -10.15 56.58 25.61
CA ASN A 244 -8.89 57.00 25.00
C ASN A 244 -9.04 58.26 24.10
N GLY A 245 -9.76 59.28 24.58
CA GLY A 245 -9.95 60.53 23.86
C GLY A 245 -11.08 60.52 22.81
N HIS A 246 -11.82 59.41 22.67
CA HIS A 246 -13.00 59.31 21.79
C HIS A 246 -14.30 59.24 22.59
N THR A 247 -15.31 59.98 22.19
CA THR A 247 -16.67 59.88 22.75
C THR A 247 -17.39 58.68 22.16
N CYS A 248 -17.79 57.75 23.03
CA CYS A 248 -18.44 56.50 22.67
C CYS A 248 -19.83 56.39 23.31
N PRO A 249 -20.84 55.79 22.66
CA PRO A 249 -22.17 55.62 23.25
C PRO A 249 -22.13 54.77 24.53
N GLN A 250 -22.94 55.12 25.52
CA GLN A 250 -23.14 54.34 26.74
C GLN A 250 -24.28 53.34 26.53
N TYR A 251 -23.98 52.05 26.64
CA TYR A 251 -24.95 50.97 26.47
C TYR A 251 -25.64 50.65 27.79
N GLY A 252 -26.83 51.22 28.02
CA GLY A 252 -27.70 50.95 29.19
C GLY A 252 -27.13 51.44 30.53
N VAL A 253 -28.03 51.79 31.46
CA VAL A 253 -27.82 52.16 32.89
C VAL A 253 -26.40 51.93 33.43
N LYS A 254 -25.47 52.85 33.11
CA LYS A 254 -24.09 52.90 33.64
C LYS A 254 -23.22 51.63 33.47
N GLN A 255 -23.53 50.71 32.54
CA GLN A 255 -22.76 49.46 32.37
C GLN A 255 -21.80 49.44 31.16
N GLY A 256 -21.73 50.55 30.42
CA GLY A 256 -20.75 50.72 29.34
C GLY A 256 -19.32 50.84 29.86
N LYS A 257 -18.40 50.02 29.35
CA LYS A 257 -16.96 50.08 29.63
C LYS A 257 -16.16 50.37 28.35
N CYS A 258 -14.95 50.91 28.50
CA CYS A 258 -14.03 51.15 27.39
C CYS A 258 -13.18 49.92 27.06
N CYS A 259 -12.97 49.69 25.76
CA CYS A 259 -12.00 48.76 25.20
C CYS A 259 -11.24 49.49 24.08
N GLY A 260 -10.07 50.04 24.40
CA GLY A 260 -9.38 50.97 23.51
C GLY A 260 -10.22 52.22 23.24
N ILE A 261 -10.49 52.49 21.95
CA ILE A 261 -11.30 53.63 21.49
C ILE A 261 -12.81 53.33 21.37
N LYS A 262 -13.26 52.12 21.77
CA LYS A 262 -14.67 51.69 21.64
C LYS A 262 -15.28 51.44 23.01
N SER A 263 -16.58 51.67 23.14
CA SER A 263 -17.36 51.21 24.29
C SER A 263 -18.01 49.86 24.03
N TYR A 264 -18.27 49.10 25.09
CA TYR A 264 -19.02 47.84 25.04
C TYR A 264 -19.93 47.68 26.26
N ASP A 265 -21.01 46.90 26.10
CA ASP A 265 -21.89 46.51 27.21
C ASP A 265 -21.21 45.39 28.03
N SER A 266 -20.82 45.73 29.25
CA SER A 266 -20.09 44.81 30.13
C SER A 266 -20.93 43.65 30.66
N ARG A 267 -22.24 43.59 30.39
CA ARG A 267 -23.08 42.41 30.69
C ARG A 267 -22.77 41.26 29.76
N PHE A 268 -22.71 41.56 28.47
CA PHE A 268 -22.63 40.55 27.41
C PHE A 268 -21.23 40.40 26.84
N TYR A 269 -20.36 41.38 27.05
CA TYR A 269 -19.03 41.41 26.44
C TYR A 269 -17.93 41.71 27.47
N PHE A 270 -16.68 41.42 27.09
CA PHE A 270 -15.47 41.79 27.82
C PHE A 270 -14.38 42.24 26.84
N CYS A 271 -13.41 42.99 27.35
CA CYS A 271 -12.29 43.48 26.56
C CYS A 271 -11.04 42.63 26.80
N TYR A 272 -10.34 42.25 25.73
CA TYR A 272 -9.01 41.66 25.80
C TYR A 272 -8.17 42.20 24.64
N ALA A 273 -6.98 42.75 24.92
CA ALA A 273 -6.07 43.32 23.93
C ALA A 273 -6.76 44.30 22.93
N ASN A 274 -7.56 45.24 23.44
CA ASN A 274 -8.35 46.22 22.67
C ASN A 274 -9.38 45.62 21.68
N LYS A 275 -9.74 44.34 21.83
CA LYS A 275 -10.84 43.68 21.11
C LYS A 275 -11.96 43.27 22.06
N ILE A 276 -13.19 43.41 21.59
CA ILE A 276 -14.42 43.11 22.35
C ILE A 276 -14.84 41.67 22.04
N TYR A 277 -14.98 40.84 23.08
CA TYR A 277 -15.38 39.44 22.99
C TYR A 277 -16.70 39.22 23.74
N LYS A 278 -17.57 38.36 23.21
CA LYS A 278 -18.81 37.96 23.89
C LYS A 278 -18.48 37.06 25.08
N LYS A 279 -19.14 37.26 26.23
CA LYS A 279 -19.08 36.34 27.37
C LYS A 279 -19.79 35.02 27.03
N CYS A 280 -19.40 33.95 27.71
CA CYS A 280 -20.00 32.63 27.56
C CYS A 280 -20.83 32.29 28.79
N GLY A 281 -22.15 32.14 28.66
CA GLY A 281 -23.02 31.94 29.84
C GLY A 281 -22.90 33.05 30.89
N GLY A 282 -22.52 34.27 30.47
CA GLY A 282 -22.24 35.40 31.37
C GLY A 282 -20.82 35.46 31.95
N ASN A 283 -19.97 34.45 31.70
CA ASN A 283 -18.61 34.38 32.21
C ASN A 283 -17.56 34.89 31.21
N ILE A 284 -16.52 35.53 31.75
CA ILE A 284 -15.30 35.87 31.01
C ILE A 284 -14.46 34.59 30.90
N TYR A 285 -13.85 34.35 29.75
CA TYR A 285 -13.02 33.18 29.52
C TYR A 285 -11.72 33.57 28.82
N ASN A 286 -10.67 32.77 29.02
CA ASN A 286 -9.41 32.97 28.35
C ASN A 286 -9.56 32.63 26.86
N ILE A 287 -9.52 33.63 26.00
CA ILE A 287 -9.70 33.48 24.55
C ILE A 287 -8.55 32.72 23.86
N GLN A 288 -7.39 32.58 24.50
CA GLN A 288 -6.27 31.83 23.95
C GLN A 288 -6.43 30.35 24.26
N SER A 289 -6.84 30.01 25.48
CA SER A 289 -6.95 28.61 25.92
C SER A 289 -8.36 28.02 25.86
N SER A 290 -9.42 28.82 25.65
CA SER A 290 -10.81 28.37 25.77
C SER A 290 -11.77 29.10 24.82
N PHE A 291 -12.85 28.43 24.41
CA PHE A 291 -13.90 28.96 23.54
C PHE A 291 -15.29 28.72 24.11
N CYS A 292 -16.29 29.43 23.59
CA CYS A 292 -17.67 29.28 24.04
C CYS A 292 -18.44 28.26 23.19
N CYS A 293 -19.10 27.30 23.84
CA CYS A 293 -19.90 26.24 23.23
C CYS A 293 -21.28 26.17 23.91
N ASN A 294 -22.30 26.82 23.32
CA ASN A 294 -23.64 27.03 23.91
C ASN A 294 -23.60 27.29 25.42
N ASP A 295 -22.99 28.42 25.79
CA ASP A 295 -22.84 28.90 27.18
C ASP A 295 -21.88 28.10 28.08
N LEU A 296 -21.31 26.99 27.60
CA LEU A 296 -20.20 26.30 28.25
C LEU A 296 -18.84 26.84 27.77
N VAL A 297 -17.99 27.23 28.71
CA VAL A 297 -16.57 27.52 28.43
C VAL A 297 -15.84 26.20 28.23
N ALA A 298 -15.48 25.89 26.98
CA ALA A 298 -14.77 24.68 26.60
C ALA A 298 -13.29 24.97 26.35
N SER A 299 -12.41 24.09 26.82
CA SER A 299 -10.96 24.23 26.59
C SER A 299 -10.59 23.98 25.12
N ARG A 300 -9.66 24.79 24.59
CA ARG A 300 -8.97 24.56 23.31
C ARG A 300 -7.81 23.57 23.43
N SER A 301 -7.32 23.29 24.64
CA SER A 301 -6.09 22.50 24.84
C SER A 301 -6.13 21.08 24.26
N SER A 302 -7.32 20.52 24.01
CA SER A 302 -7.46 19.18 23.41
C SER A 302 -7.38 19.17 21.87
N TYR A 303 -7.78 20.25 21.17
CA TYR A 303 -7.99 20.23 19.70
C TYR A 303 -7.54 21.50 18.96
N GLY A 304 -7.06 22.53 19.65
CA GLY A 304 -6.59 23.79 19.07
C GLY A 304 -7.67 24.50 18.22
N ASN A 305 -7.28 24.91 17.00
CA ASN A 305 -8.19 25.53 16.03
C ASN A 305 -9.23 24.56 15.44
N TYR A 306 -9.07 23.26 15.67
CA TYR A 306 -9.98 22.23 15.19
C TYR A 306 -11.08 21.89 16.21
N ALA A 307 -11.14 22.58 17.35
CA ALA A 307 -12.21 22.40 18.32
C ALA A 307 -13.56 22.87 17.72
N GLY A 308 -14.47 21.93 17.46
CA GLY A 308 -15.85 22.18 17.07
C GLY A 308 -16.78 22.12 18.27
N CYS A 309 -18.00 22.65 18.11
CA CYS A 309 -19.03 22.62 19.14
C CYS A 309 -20.26 21.86 18.65
N CYS A 310 -20.66 20.82 19.38
CA CYS A 310 -21.89 20.08 19.15
C CYS A 310 -22.80 20.28 20.37
N TYR A 311 -23.71 21.25 20.28
CA TYR A 311 -24.50 21.72 21.44
C TYR A 311 -23.58 22.16 22.59
N ASN A 312 -23.51 21.40 23.68
CA ASN A 312 -22.70 21.74 24.86
C ASN A 312 -21.42 20.88 24.93
N ARG A 313 -21.09 20.15 23.86
CA ARG A 313 -19.96 19.22 23.82
C ARG A 313 -18.90 19.68 22.80
N PRO A 314 -17.66 19.95 23.23
CA PRO A 314 -16.54 20.17 22.32
C PRO A 314 -16.16 18.85 21.63
N TYR A 315 -15.75 18.91 20.36
CA TYR A 315 -15.32 17.75 19.58
C TYR A 315 -14.17 18.11 18.63
N ASP A 316 -13.42 17.11 18.15
CA ASP A 316 -12.34 17.34 17.17
C ASP A 316 -12.92 17.36 15.75
N SER A 317 -13.00 18.55 15.14
CA SER A 317 -13.54 18.70 13.78
C SER A 317 -12.71 18.03 12.69
N ARG A 318 -11.49 17.53 12.98
CA ARG A 318 -10.71 16.72 12.03
C ARG A 318 -11.31 15.33 11.87
N SER A 319 -11.58 14.66 12.99
CA SER A 319 -12.00 13.24 13.03
C SER A 319 -13.49 13.05 13.30
N GLU A 320 -14.20 14.07 13.75
CA GLU A 320 -15.58 13.99 14.22
C GLU A 320 -16.49 15.06 13.60
N PHE A 321 -17.80 14.84 13.68
CA PHE A 321 -18.82 15.78 13.24
C PHE A 321 -20.05 15.72 14.15
N CYS A 322 -20.79 16.82 14.21
CA CYS A 322 -22.05 16.89 14.94
C CYS A 322 -23.22 16.51 14.03
N PHE A 323 -24.09 15.60 14.48
CA PHE A 323 -25.34 15.27 13.82
C PHE A 323 -26.44 15.08 14.85
N SER A 324 -27.54 15.83 14.72
CA SER A 324 -28.69 15.75 15.64
C SER A 324 -28.27 15.80 17.12
N SER A 325 -27.44 16.81 17.45
CA SER A 325 -26.95 17.08 18.81
C SER A 325 -26.05 15.99 19.43
N LYS A 326 -25.57 15.03 18.63
CA LYS A 326 -24.58 14.02 19.05
C LYS A 326 -23.33 14.11 18.19
N VAL A 327 -22.18 13.84 18.82
CA VAL A 327 -20.88 13.77 18.15
C VAL A 327 -20.69 12.36 17.58
N TYR A 328 -20.36 12.28 16.29
CA TYR A 328 -20.05 11.04 15.58
C TYR A 328 -18.65 11.12 14.98
N LYS A 329 -17.95 9.99 14.92
CA LYS A 329 -16.70 9.90 14.15
C LYS A 329 -17.02 9.98 12.65
N LYS A 330 -16.21 10.70 11.89
CA LYS A 330 -16.29 10.71 10.43
C LYS A 330 -15.93 9.34 9.87
N CYS A 331 -16.42 9.06 8.67
CA CYS A 331 -16.02 7.89 7.91
C CYS A 331 -14.87 8.25 6.98
N GLY A 332 -13.64 7.96 7.39
CA GLY A 332 -12.45 8.52 6.73
C GLY A 332 -12.39 10.03 6.97
N LEU A 333 -12.59 10.82 5.91
CA LEU A 333 -12.69 12.28 5.99
C LEU A 333 -14.14 12.80 5.88
N SER A 334 -15.10 11.90 5.63
CA SER A 334 -16.47 12.28 5.25
C SER A 334 -17.44 12.15 6.43
N PRO A 335 -18.22 13.21 6.76
CA PRO A 335 -19.39 13.05 7.60
C PRO A 335 -20.44 12.20 6.88
N TYR A 336 -21.28 11.49 7.63
CA TYR A 336 -22.33 10.65 7.08
C TYR A 336 -23.61 10.79 7.90
N ASN A 337 -24.75 10.39 7.35
CA ASN A 337 -25.98 10.33 8.13
C ASN A 337 -25.99 9.05 9.00
N PRO A 338 -25.83 9.13 10.33
CA PRO A 338 -25.75 7.95 11.20
C PRO A 338 -27.09 7.22 11.35
N THR A 339 -28.23 7.82 10.96
CA THR A 339 -29.54 7.14 11.00
C THR A 339 -29.76 6.27 9.77
N LYS A 340 -29.21 6.65 8.61
CA LYS A 340 -29.37 5.92 7.35
C LYS A 340 -28.16 5.06 6.99
N ASN A 341 -26.98 5.46 7.44
CA ASN A 341 -25.71 4.89 7.02
C ASN A 341 -24.84 4.49 8.23
N LEU A 342 -23.89 3.61 7.98
CA LEU A 342 -22.81 3.27 8.89
C LEU A 342 -21.47 3.45 8.19
N CYS A 343 -20.40 3.55 8.96
CA CYS A 343 -19.04 3.59 8.42
C CYS A 343 -18.42 2.19 8.42
N CYS A 344 -18.06 1.69 7.24
CA CYS A 344 -17.29 0.47 7.05
C CYS A 344 -15.93 0.85 6.45
N ALA A 345 -14.88 0.84 7.29
CA ALA A 345 -13.48 1.15 6.94
C ALA A 345 -13.32 2.35 5.97
N LYS A 346 -13.76 3.55 6.40
CA LYS A 346 -13.71 4.82 5.63
C LYS A 346 -14.71 4.93 4.46
N ARG A 347 -15.57 3.93 4.22
CA ARG A 347 -16.68 4.01 3.26
C ARG A 347 -18.03 4.06 3.96
N VAL A 348 -18.88 4.99 3.53
CA VAL A 348 -20.26 5.14 4.03
C VAL A 348 -21.14 4.11 3.32
N VAL A 349 -21.77 3.22 4.08
CA VAL A 349 -22.69 2.20 3.54
C VAL A 349 -24.08 2.31 4.16
N PRO A 350 -25.17 2.04 3.42
CA PRO A 350 -26.52 2.07 3.98
C PRO A 350 -26.72 1.02 5.08
N LYS A 351 -27.40 1.38 6.18
CA LYS A 351 -27.73 0.44 7.25
C LYS A 351 -28.64 -0.70 6.80
N LYS A 352 -29.52 -0.47 5.82
CA LYS A 352 -30.44 -1.49 5.30
C LYS A 352 -29.75 -2.65 4.57
N SER A 353 -28.51 -2.49 4.15
CA SER A 353 -27.75 -3.49 3.40
C SER A 353 -26.62 -4.13 4.22
N TYR A 354 -26.64 -3.99 5.55
CA TYR A 354 -25.62 -4.54 6.43
C TYR A 354 -26.28 -5.35 7.56
N ASN A 355 -26.14 -6.67 7.49
CA ASN A 355 -26.62 -7.61 8.50
C ASN A 355 -25.44 -8.07 9.39
N PRO A 356 -25.32 -7.59 10.64
CA PRO A 356 -24.18 -7.92 11.50
C PRO A 356 -24.10 -9.41 11.92
N VAL A 357 -25.19 -10.17 11.73
CA VAL A 357 -25.23 -11.62 12.01
C VAL A 357 -24.56 -12.40 10.87
N GLY A 358 -24.88 -12.06 9.62
CA GLY A 358 -24.41 -12.76 8.43
C GLY A 358 -23.18 -12.12 7.77
N GLU A 359 -22.83 -10.90 8.15
CA GLU A 359 -21.85 -10.07 7.45
C GLU A 359 -20.89 -9.37 8.42
N ILE A 360 -19.68 -9.09 7.92
CA ILE A 360 -18.60 -8.42 8.64
C ILE A 360 -17.89 -7.45 7.68
N CYS A 361 -17.44 -6.32 8.21
CA CYS A 361 -16.74 -5.31 7.41
C CYS A 361 -15.23 -5.59 7.39
N CYS A 362 -14.66 -5.90 6.22
CA CYS A 362 -13.24 -6.19 6.02
C CYS A 362 -12.68 -5.31 4.89
N ASP A 363 -11.65 -4.51 5.19
CA ASP A 363 -10.97 -3.60 4.27
C ASP A 363 -11.91 -2.88 3.26
N SER A 364 -12.91 -2.19 3.81
CA SER A 364 -13.87 -1.35 3.07
C SER A 364 -14.91 -2.12 2.23
N VAL A 365 -15.02 -3.43 2.45
CA VAL A 365 -15.99 -4.32 1.80
C VAL A 365 -16.83 -5.04 2.84
N ILE A 366 -18.13 -5.21 2.56
CA ILE A 366 -19.01 -6.09 3.33
C ILE A 366 -18.73 -7.52 2.87
N ALA A 367 -18.14 -8.33 3.74
CA ALA A 367 -17.86 -9.73 3.50
C ALA A 367 -18.87 -10.61 4.24
N LYS A 368 -19.19 -11.79 3.69
CA LYS A 368 -19.93 -12.83 4.42
C LYS A 368 -19.15 -13.19 5.68
N ARG A 369 -19.83 -13.38 6.81
CA ARG A 369 -19.25 -13.73 8.10
C ARG A 369 -18.90 -15.21 8.18
N THR A 370 -17.64 -15.54 7.89
CA THR A 370 -17.12 -16.91 7.92
C THR A 370 -16.64 -17.24 9.34
N GLY A 371 -17.23 -18.26 9.99
CA GLY A 371 -16.86 -18.66 11.36
C GLY A 371 -17.74 -18.09 12.48
N GLY A 372 -18.86 -17.44 12.16
CA GLY A 372 -19.82 -16.96 13.16
C GLY A 372 -19.16 -16.02 14.18
N ALA A 373 -19.21 -16.37 15.47
CA ALA A 373 -18.56 -15.60 16.54
C ALA A 373 -17.03 -15.48 16.38
N TYR A 374 -16.41 -16.44 15.71
CA TYR A 374 -14.96 -16.54 15.48
C TYR A 374 -14.48 -15.88 14.18
N ALA A 375 -15.38 -15.19 13.47
CA ALA A 375 -15.05 -14.49 12.23
C ALA A 375 -14.07 -13.33 12.45
N LYS A 376 -12.94 -13.36 11.72
CA LYS A 376 -11.95 -12.28 11.63
C LYS A 376 -11.79 -11.81 10.19
N CYS A 377 -11.21 -10.62 10.00
CA CYS A 377 -10.93 -10.07 8.68
C CYS A 377 -9.48 -10.31 8.24
N CYS A 378 -9.31 -10.60 6.95
CA CYS A 378 -8.03 -10.67 6.26
C CYS A 378 -8.15 -10.00 4.90
N GLY A 379 -7.57 -8.81 4.76
CA GLY A 379 -7.84 -7.94 3.61
C GLY A 379 -9.34 -7.68 3.48
N LYS A 380 -9.90 -7.93 2.29
CA LYS A 380 -11.33 -7.73 1.96
C LYS A 380 -12.23 -8.90 2.32
N SER A 381 -11.66 -10.00 2.82
CA SER A 381 -12.37 -11.25 3.09
C SER A 381 -12.45 -11.52 4.60
N SER A 382 -13.44 -12.32 5.01
CA SER A 382 -13.50 -12.83 6.38
C SER A 382 -13.15 -14.32 6.43
N TYR A 383 -12.62 -14.76 7.57
CA TYR A 383 -12.24 -16.14 7.84
C TYR A 383 -12.57 -16.55 9.26
N ASP A 384 -12.74 -17.85 9.46
CA ASP A 384 -12.86 -18.44 10.78
C ASP A 384 -11.48 -18.55 11.44
N GLN A 385 -11.25 -17.85 12.55
CA GLN A 385 -9.97 -17.87 13.23
C GLN A 385 -9.61 -19.23 13.83
N LEU A 386 -10.56 -20.17 13.96
CA LEU A 386 -10.27 -21.51 14.47
C LEU A 386 -9.58 -22.35 13.39
N SER A 387 -10.09 -22.34 12.17
CA SER A 387 -9.59 -23.15 11.04
C SER A 387 -8.56 -22.45 10.14
N ALA A 388 -8.47 -21.12 10.17
CA ALA A 388 -7.62 -20.34 9.28
C ALA A 388 -6.88 -19.18 10.00
N PHE A 389 -5.92 -18.58 9.30
CA PHE A 389 -5.16 -17.40 9.72
C PHE A 389 -4.94 -16.45 8.55
N CYS A 390 -4.52 -15.22 8.85
CA CYS A 390 -4.24 -14.20 7.85
C CYS A 390 -2.74 -13.94 7.74
N ASP A 391 -2.20 -13.97 6.52
CA ASP A 391 -0.83 -13.56 6.21
C ASP A 391 -0.82 -12.73 4.92
N GLY A 392 -0.21 -11.54 4.94
CA GLY A 392 -0.17 -10.64 3.78
C GLY A 392 -1.53 -10.23 3.20
N GLY A 393 -2.63 -10.30 3.96
CA GLY A 393 -3.98 -10.02 3.48
C GLY A 393 -4.65 -11.20 2.74
N ILE A 394 -4.02 -12.37 2.73
CA ILE A 394 -4.54 -13.63 2.17
C ILE A 394 -4.89 -14.60 3.31
N VAL A 395 -6.02 -15.29 3.17
CA VAL A 395 -6.49 -16.29 4.14
C VAL A 395 -5.81 -17.63 3.86
N HIS A 396 -5.13 -18.18 4.86
CA HIS A 396 -4.49 -19.49 4.81
C HIS A 396 -5.16 -20.45 5.81
N LYS A 397 -5.37 -21.71 5.41
CA LYS A 397 -5.81 -22.75 6.34
C LYS A 397 -4.70 -23.05 7.34
N LYS A 398 -5.04 -23.29 8.60
CA LYS A 398 -4.07 -23.76 9.59
C LYS A 398 -3.62 -25.17 9.28
N CYS A 399 -2.45 -25.52 9.79
CA CYS A 399 -1.96 -26.89 9.77
C CYS A 399 -2.33 -27.56 11.09
N GLY A 400 -3.40 -28.37 11.06
CA GLY A 400 -4.11 -28.75 12.29
C GLY A 400 -4.61 -27.48 13.00
N ASN A 401 -4.08 -27.20 14.19
CA ASN A 401 -4.41 -25.99 14.97
C ASN A 401 -3.33 -24.90 14.93
N LYS A 402 -2.24 -25.09 14.17
CA LYS A 402 -1.07 -24.20 14.17
C LYS A 402 -1.05 -23.30 12.92
N PRO A 403 -0.93 -21.97 13.07
CA PRO A 403 -0.56 -21.11 11.95
C PRO A 403 0.90 -21.35 11.55
N TYR A 404 1.25 -21.02 10.31
CA TYR A 404 2.60 -21.21 9.75
C TYR A 404 2.91 -20.12 8.73
N ASN A 405 4.18 -19.96 8.36
CA ASN A 405 4.57 -19.02 7.31
C ASN A 405 4.42 -19.67 5.92
N PRO A 406 3.43 -19.31 5.08
CA PRO A 406 3.17 -19.98 3.80
C PRO A 406 4.29 -19.80 2.75
N THR A 407 5.19 -18.82 2.94
CA THR A 407 6.34 -18.59 2.06
C THR A 407 7.53 -19.50 2.37
N ARG A 408 7.71 -19.86 3.65
CA ARG A 408 8.86 -20.66 4.12
C ARG A 408 8.47 -22.08 4.57
N GLN A 409 7.20 -22.30 4.84
CA GLN A 409 6.67 -23.52 5.42
C GLN A 409 5.49 -24.05 4.59
N HIS A 410 5.22 -25.34 4.75
CA HIS A 410 4.15 -26.07 4.12
C HIS A 410 3.44 -26.94 5.17
N CYS A 411 2.21 -27.37 4.88
CA CYS A 411 1.46 -28.23 5.78
C CYS A 411 1.30 -29.64 5.17
N CYS A 412 1.89 -30.64 5.82
CA CYS A 412 1.82 -32.03 5.40
C CYS A 412 1.25 -32.89 6.53
N VAL A 413 0.08 -33.50 6.31
CA VAL A 413 -0.61 -34.38 7.29
C VAL A 413 -0.73 -33.72 8.67
N GLY A 414 -1.13 -32.43 8.70
CA GLY A 414 -1.30 -31.68 9.94
C GLY A 414 0.01 -31.23 10.63
N GLN A 415 1.17 -31.52 10.05
CA GLN A 415 2.48 -31.05 10.53
C GLN A 415 3.02 -29.91 9.66
N VAL A 416 3.52 -28.87 10.33
CA VAL A 416 4.19 -27.74 9.68
C VAL A 416 5.63 -28.14 9.37
N VAL A 417 5.98 -28.11 8.09
CA VAL A 417 7.29 -28.53 7.57
C VAL A 417 7.94 -27.40 6.76
N PRO A 418 9.27 -27.41 6.54
CA PRO A 418 9.91 -26.49 5.62
C PRO A 418 9.37 -26.62 4.19
N ARG A 419 9.33 -25.53 3.43
CA ARG A 419 8.84 -25.53 2.04
C ARG A 419 9.97 -25.85 1.06
N VAL A 420 10.27 -27.14 0.88
CA VAL A 420 11.35 -27.62 0.00
C VAL A 420 10.92 -27.50 -1.47
N GLY A 421 11.69 -26.78 -2.31
CA GLY A 421 11.37 -26.57 -3.73
C GLY A 421 10.48 -25.36 -4.04
N GLY A 422 10.21 -24.48 -3.06
CA GLY A 422 9.47 -23.24 -3.29
C GLY A 422 8.07 -23.48 -3.87
N TYR A 423 7.80 -23.00 -5.09
CA TYR A 423 6.51 -23.22 -5.76
C TYR A 423 6.25 -24.70 -6.10
N ASN A 424 7.29 -25.51 -6.26
CA ASN A 424 7.20 -26.94 -6.58
C ASN A 424 7.08 -27.84 -5.34
N ALA A 425 6.99 -27.26 -4.14
CA ALA A 425 6.86 -27.99 -2.90
C ALA A 425 5.57 -28.83 -2.87
N LYS A 426 5.71 -30.14 -2.67
CA LYS A 426 4.62 -31.09 -2.44
C LYS A 426 4.83 -31.88 -1.15
N CYS A 427 3.78 -32.53 -0.65
CA CYS A 427 3.86 -33.40 0.53
C CYS A 427 4.04 -34.87 0.15
N CYS A 428 4.92 -35.55 0.87
CA CYS A 428 5.03 -37.01 0.89
C CYS A 428 5.02 -37.48 2.34
N GLY A 429 3.87 -38.00 2.79
CA GLY A 429 3.64 -38.25 4.21
C GLY A 429 3.81 -36.97 5.03
N ALA A 430 4.62 -37.03 6.08
CA ALA A 430 4.91 -35.89 6.96
C ALA A 430 6.04 -34.97 6.45
N ASN A 431 6.56 -35.16 5.24
CA ASN A 431 7.68 -34.38 4.70
C ASN A 431 7.28 -33.57 3.46
N SER A 432 7.96 -32.45 3.24
CA SER A 432 7.89 -31.67 2.00
C SER A 432 9.06 -32.00 1.08
N TYR A 433 8.82 -32.03 -0.23
CA TYR A 433 9.85 -32.25 -1.24
C TYR A 433 9.63 -31.38 -2.48
N ASP A 434 10.71 -31.14 -3.22
CA ASP A 434 10.67 -30.46 -4.51
C ASP A 434 10.21 -31.43 -5.61
N SER A 435 9.01 -31.20 -6.14
CA SER A 435 8.44 -32.05 -7.19
C SER A 435 9.09 -31.90 -8.57
N SER A 436 10.01 -30.95 -8.75
CA SER A 436 10.82 -30.85 -9.98
C SER A 436 11.87 -31.96 -10.05
N SER A 437 12.58 -32.23 -8.95
CA SER A 437 13.66 -33.21 -8.87
C SER A 437 13.28 -34.53 -8.18
N TYR A 438 12.22 -34.54 -7.38
CA TYR A 438 11.82 -35.69 -6.59
C TYR A 438 10.35 -36.08 -6.81
N PHE A 439 9.97 -37.28 -6.37
CA PHE A 439 8.60 -37.77 -6.37
C PHE A 439 8.31 -38.56 -5.10
N CYS A 440 7.02 -38.75 -4.78
CA CYS A 440 6.57 -39.51 -3.63
C CYS A 440 6.10 -40.90 -4.05
N ASN A 441 6.57 -41.96 -3.37
CA ASN A 441 6.08 -43.31 -3.55
C ASN A 441 6.02 -44.02 -2.19
N GLY A 442 4.85 -44.55 -1.81
CA GLY A 442 4.67 -45.24 -0.53
C GLY A 442 4.97 -44.39 0.72
N GLY A 443 4.85 -43.06 0.64
CA GLY A 443 5.20 -42.14 1.74
C GLY A 443 6.68 -41.78 1.84
N HIS A 444 7.53 -42.28 0.94
CA HIS A 444 8.94 -41.96 0.84
C HIS A 444 9.26 -41.09 -0.38
N VAL A 445 10.23 -40.19 -0.24
CA VAL A 445 10.68 -39.28 -1.29
C VAL A 445 11.85 -39.91 -2.04
N PHE A 446 11.72 -39.98 -3.37
CA PHE A 446 12.73 -40.54 -4.27
C PHE A 446 13.16 -39.51 -5.31
N GLN A 447 14.42 -39.54 -5.73
CA GLN A 447 14.90 -38.72 -6.83
C GLN A 447 14.34 -39.24 -8.17
N LYS A 448 13.89 -38.33 -9.03
CA LYS A 448 13.47 -38.66 -10.39
C LYS A 448 14.66 -39.11 -11.23
N CYS A 449 14.41 -40.02 -12.17
CA CYS A 449 15.38 -40.48 -13.15
C CYS A 449 15.20 -39.68 -14.44
N ASN A 450 16.11 -38.76 -14.77
CA ASN A 450 15.96 -37.86 -15.92
C ASN A 450 14.54 -37.23 -16.02
N ALA A 451 14.13 -36.56 -14.93
CA ALA A 451 12.78 -35.98 -14.72
C ALA A 451 11.59 -36.97 -14.66
N SER A 452 11.82 -38.26 -14.87
CA SER A 452 10.78 -39.30 -14.83
C SER A 452 10.65 -39.93 -13.43
N SER A 453 9.42 -40.06 -12.95
CA SER A 453 9.11 -40.89 -11.77
C SER A 453 9.07 -42.37 -12.16
N TYR A 454 9.44 -43.25 -11.23
CA TYR A 454 9.45 -44.70 -11.44
C TYR A 454 8.98 -45.42 -10.17
N ASN A 455 8.71 -46.72 -10.25
CA ASN A 455 8.35 -47.50 -9.07
C ASN A 455 9.62 -48.10 -8.43
N PRO A 456 10.10 -47.61 -7.28
CA PRO A 456 11.36 -48.08 -6.68
C PRO A 456 11.31 -49.54 -6.18
N SER A 457 10.12 -50.15 -6.07
CA SER A 457 9.99 -51.56 -5.73
C SER A 457 10.18 -52.50 -6.93
N THR A 458 9.94 -52.03 -8.15
CA THR A 458 10.06 -52.84 -9.38
C THR A 458 11.08 -52.29 -10.38
N GLN A 459 11.55 -51.06 -10.20
CA GLN A 459 12.47 -50.35 -11.10
C GLN A 459 13.64 -49.70 -10.34
N LEU A 460 14.75 -49.44 -11.04
CA LEU A 460 15.86 -48.58 -10.60
C LEU A 460 16.10 -47.46 -11.63
N CYS A 461 16.74 -46.38 -11.18
CA CYS A 461 17.39 -45.43 -12.07
C CYS A 461 18.87 -45.78 -12.24
N CYS A 462 19.28 -46.13 -13.45
CA CYS A 462 20.66 -46.47 -13.78
C CYS A 462 21.15 -45.55 -14.91
N ASN A 463 22.08 -44.65 -14.58
CA ASN A 463 22.66 -43.67 -15.52
C ASN A 463 21.59 -42.92 -16.34
N ASP A 464 20.59 -42.34 -15.65
CA ASP A 464 19.45 -41.62 -16.24
C ASP A 464 18.39 -42.46 -16.98
N TYR A 465 18.49 -43.79 -16.93
CA TYR A 465 17.49 -44.71 -17.47
C TYR A 465 16.71 -45.43 -16.37
N VAL A 466 15.38 -45.44 -16.50
CA VAL A 466 14.50 -46.28 -15.68
C VAL A 466 14.57 -47.71 -16.21
N VAL A 467 15.04 -48.64 -15.39
CA VAL A 467 15.21 -50.06 -15.74
C VAL A 467 14.52 -50.97 -14.72
N PRO A 468 14.12 -52.21 -15.09
CA PRO A 468 13.54 -53.17 -14.13
C PRO A 468 14.52 -53.57 -13.00
N ARG A 469 14.04 -53.96 -11.82
CA ARG A 469 14.87 -54.56 -10.74
C ARG A 469 15.23 -56.02 -11.00
N SER A 470 16.07 -56.26 -12.00
CA SER A 470 16.61 -57.60 -12.32
C SER A 470 17.43 -58.14 -11.13
N GLY A 471 16.86 -59.04 -10.33
CA GLY A 471 17.47 -59.59 -9.10
C GLY A 471 16.88 -59.09 -7.77
N GLY A 472 15.78 -58.33 -7.80
CA GLY A 472 15.07 -57.89 -6.60
C GLY A 472 15.91 -56.99 -5.69
N ALA A 473 16.18 -57.44 -4.47
CA ALA A 473 17.03 -56.73 -3.50
C ALA A 473 18.50 -56.68 -3.93
N ALA A 474 18.98 -57.70 -4.68
CA ALA A 474 20.36 -57.79 -5.16
C ALA A 474 20.59 -57.07 -6.50
N ALA A 475 19.58 -56.37 -7.03
CA ALA A 475 19.69 -55.63 -8.28
C ALA A 475 20.66 -54.45 -8.15
N ARG A 476 21.64 -54.36 -9.05
CA ARG A 476 22.63 -53.27 -9.15
C ARG A 476 22.65 -52.67 -10.56
N CYS A 477 23.15 -51.45 -10.68
CA CYS A 477 23.31 -50.77 -11.97
C CYS A 477 24.67 -51.08 -12.60
N CYS A 478 24.68 -51.32 -13.91
CA CYS A 478 25.85 -51.34 -14.78
C CYS A 478 25.57 -50.43 -15.98
N SER A 479 26.07 -49.19 -15.93
CA SER A 479 25.69 -48.15 -16.89
C SER A 479 24.16 -48.00 -16.96
N ARG A 480 23.55 -48.19 -18.14
CA ARG A 480 22.09 -48.12 -18.36
C ARG A 480 21.33 -49.42 -18.13
N TYR A 481 21.98 -50.45 -17.58
CA TYR A 481 21.38 -51.77 -17.35
C TYR A 481 21.31 -52.11 -15.87
N SER A 482 20.32 -52.89 -15.47
CA SER A 482 20.26 -53.52 -14.16
C SER A 482 20.64 -55.00 -14.27
N TYR A 483 21.31 -55.51 -13.23
CA TYR A 483 21.68 -56.92 -13.14
C TYR A 483 21.57 -57.42 -11.70
N SER A 484 21.39 -58.73 -11.54
CA SER A 484 21.43 -59.36 -10.23
C SER A 484 22.86 -59.61 -9.82
N SER A 485 23.30 -58.99 -8.72
CA SER A 485 24.63 -59.23 -8.18
C SER A 485 24.88 -60.64 -7.64
N LEU A 486 23.83 -61.46 -7.54
CA LEU A 486 23.95 -62.88 -7.18
C LEU A 486 24.39 -63.76 -8.35
N THR A 487 24.21 -63.29 -9.59
CA THR A 487 24.48 -64.09 -10.79
C THR A 487 25.40 -63.41 -11.79
N HIS A 488 25.53 -62.09 -11.72
CA HIS A 488 26.31 -61.29 -12.65
C HIS A 488 27.10 -60.21 -11.92
N PHE A 489 28.09 -59.65 -12.60
CA PHE A 489 28.87 -58.50 -12.16
C PHE A 489 29.01 -57.48 -13.30
N CYS A 490 29.38 -56.25 -12.97
CA CYS A 490 29.62 -55.19 -13.94
C CYS A 490 31.12 -54.99 -14.13
N ASN A 491 31.59 -55.05 -15.37
CA ASN A 491 32.96 -54.67 -15.72
C ASN A 491 32.94 -53.80 -16.99
N SER A 492 33.57 -52.63 -16.93
CA SER A 492 33.71 -51.72 -18.08
C SER A 492 32.37 -51.42 -18.77
N ASN A 493 31.32 -51.13 -18.00
CA ASN A 493 29.94 -50.85 -18.46
C ASN A 493 29.22 -52.02 -19.15
N LYS A 494 29.74 -53.24 -19.07
CA LYS A 494 29.08 -54.47 -19.54
C LYS A 494 28.80 -55.43 -18.39
N VAL A 495 27.69 -56.14 -18.50
CA VAL A 495 27.25 -57.15 -17.52
C VAL A 495 27.81 -58.50 -17.95
N TYR A 496 28.48 -59.19 -17.02
CA TYR A 496 29.06 -60.52 -17.21
C TYR A 496 28.51 -61.48 -16.15
N ALA A 497 28.33 -62.75 -16.51
CA ALA A 497 27.94 -63.78 -15.55
C ALA A 497 29.09 -64.09 -14.57
N LEU A 498 28.77 -64.36 -13.31
CA LEU A 498 29.75 -64.85 -12.33
C LEU A 498 30.22 -66.26 -12.73
N CYS A 499 31.48 -66.59 -12.40
CA CYS A 499 32.03 -67.92 -12.60
C CYS A 499 32.20 -68.60 -11.25
N GLY A 500 31.40 -69.64 -10.95
CA GLY A 500 31.45 -70.29 -9.64
C GLY A 500 31.19 -69.32 -8.47
N LYS A 501 30.37 -68.28 -8.69
CA LYS A 501 30.09 -67.14 -7.77
C LYS A 501 31.24 -66.13 -7.61
N ILE A 502 32.27 -66.19 -8.44
CA ILE A 502 33.43 -65.30 -8.39
C ILE A 502 33.40 -64.33 -9.58
N GLU A 503 33.77 -63.07 -9.32
CA GLU A 503 34.01 -62.06 -10.35
C GLU A 503 35.38 -62.26 -11.01
N TYR A 504 35.50 -61.98 -12.30
CA TYR A 504 36.77 -62.14 -13.02
C TYR A 504 36.94 -61.04 -14.06
N ASN A 505 38.17 -60.82 -14.52
CA ASN A 505 38.40 -59.92 -15.66
C ASN A 505 38.08 -60.67 -16.97
N PRO A 506 37.00 -60.33 -17.71
CA PRO A 506 36.58 -61.08 -18.90
C PRO A 506 37.52 -60.91 -20.10
N TYR A 507 38.42 -59.91 -20.05
CA TYR A 507 39.44 -59.69 -21.08
C TYR A 507 40.63 -60.64 -20.92
N SER A 508 41.03 -60.94 -19.68
CA SER A 508 42.19 -61.80 -19.38
C SER A 508 41.79 -63.24 -19.05
N PHE A 509 40.57 -63.45 -18.56
CA PHE A 509 40.06 -64.73 -18.09
C PHE A 509 38.74 -65.10 -18.76
N MET A 510 38.39 -66.37 -18.69
CA MET A 510 37.09 -66.91 -19.12
C MET A 510 36.60 -67.96 -18.11
N CYS A 511 35.29 -68.18 -18.09
CA CYS A 511 34.68 -69.19 -17.24
C CYS A 511 34.52 -70.51 -17.99
N CYS A 512 35.11 -71.58 -17.47
CA CYS A 512 34.97 -72.93 -18.01
C CYS A 512 34.51 -73.87 -16.88
N ASN A 513 33.31 -74.43 -17.01
CA ASN A 513 32.71 -75.35 -16.05
C ASN A 513 32.76 -74.83 -14.59
N GLU A 514 32.39 -73.57 -14.38
CA GLU A 514 32.43 -72.85 -13.08
C GLU A 514 33.83 -72.46 -12.56
N TYR A 515 34.91 -72.73 -13.31
CA TYR A 515 36.27 -72.32 -12.96
C TYR A 515 36.74 -71.14 -13.81
N VAL A 516 37.36 -70.16 -13.15
CA VAL A 516 38.04 -69.04 -13.81
C VAL A 516 39.40 -69.51 -14.32
N THR A 517 39.59 -69.49 -15.63
CA THR A 517 40.86 -69.83 -16.29
C THR A 517 41.36 -68.67 -17.14
N SER A 518 42.67 -68.59 -17.37
CA SER A 518 43.24 -67.61 -18.31
C SER A 518 42.66 -67.82 -19.71
N ARG A 519 42.62 -66.79 -20.55
CA ARG A 519 42.06 -66.87 -21.91
C ARG A 519 43.12 -67.32 -22.93
N VAL A 520 43.52 -68.60 -22.89
CA VAL A 520 44.55 -69.15 -23.81
C VAL A 520 44.04 -69.13 -25.26
N GLY A 521 44.69 -68.36 -26.14
CA GLY A 521 44.25 -68.15 -27.53
C GLY A 521 43.42 -66.87 -27.75
N GLY A 522 43.23 -66.04 -26.72
CA GLY A 522 42.52 -64.76 -26.85
C GLY A 522 41.06 -64.94 -27.32
N HIS A 523 40.70 -64.36 -28.46
CA HIS A 523 39.35 -64.50 -29.02
C HIS A 523 39.03 -65.92 -29.52
N GLN A 524 40.03 -66.76 -29.78
CA GLN A 524 39.91 -68.16 -30.23
C GLN A 524 39.91 -69.16 -29.06
N ALA A 525 39.88 -68.66 -27.82
CA ALA A 525 39.86 -69.51 -26.64
C ALA A 525 38.51 -70.25 -26.52
N LYS A 526 38.57 -71.58 -26.37
CA LYS A 526 37.42 -72.47 -26.09
C LYS A 526 37.63 -73.24 -24.79
N CYS A 527 36.53 -73.72 -24.19
CA CYS A 527 36.59 -74.52 -22.97
C CYS A 527 36.75 -76.02 -23.27
N CYS A 528 37.59 -76.68 -22.47
CA CYS A 528 37.70 -78.14 -22.37
C CYS A 528 37.68 -78.55 -20.90
N GLY A 529 36.52 -78.96 -20.39
CA GLY A 529 36.34 -79.12 -18.95
C GLY A 529 36.51 -77.78 -18.22
N HIS A 530 37.43 -77.73 -17.25
CA HIS A 530 37.76 -76.52 -16.49
C HIS A 530 38.89 -75.68 -17.10
N LEU A 531 39.51 -76.15 -18.19
CA LEU A 531 40.63 -75.47 -18.86
C LEU A 531 40.16 -74.74 -20.11
N SER A 532 40.89 -73.68 -20.48
CA SER A 532 40.77 -73.06 -21.80
C SER A 532 41.87 -73.53 -22.75
N TYR A 533 41.61 -73.56 -24.05
CA TYR A 533 42.62 -73.80 -25.08
C TYR A 533 42.37 -72.96 -26.33
N ASP A 534 43.42 -72.74 -27.11
CA ASP A 534 43.36 -72.09 -28.42
C ASP A 534 42.84 -73.07 -29.49
N GLU A 535 41.64 -72.82 -30.01
CA GLU A 535 41.01 -73.72 -31.00
C GLU A 535 41.74 -73.81 -32.34
N THR A 536 42.68 -72.90 -32.63
CA THR A 536 43.48 -72.97 -33.85
C THR A 536 44.68 -73.90 -33.74
N ARG A 537 45.05 -74.27 -32.52
CA ARG A 537 46.22 -75.12 -32.23
C ARG A 537 45.84 -76.44 -31.57
N TYR A 538 44.74 -76.46 -30.83
CA TYR A 538 44.31 -77.61 -30.02
C TYR A 538 42.83 -77.91 -30.24
N PHE A 539 42.41 -79.10 -29.82
CA PHE A 539 41.01 -79.50 -29.73
C PHE A 539 40.75 -80.21 -28.40
N CYS A 540 39.48 -80.22 -27.98
CA CYS A 540 39.04 -80.92 -26.79
C CYS A 540 38.48 -82.30 -27.13
N LEU A 541 38.90 -83.32 -26.39
CA LEU A 541 38.27 -84.64 -26.41
C LEU A 541 38.22 -85.19 -24.98
N GLN A 542 37.02 -85.55 -24.51
CA GLN A 542 36.82 -86.11 -23.16
C GLN A 542 37.48 -85.26 -22.05
N SER A 543 37.30 -83.93 -22.10
CA SER A 543 37.87 -82.96 -21.15
C SER A 543 39.41 -82.91 -21.11
N LYS A 544 40.09 -83.46 -22.11
CA LYS A 544 41.54 -83.33 -22.31
C LYS A 544 41.84 -82.55 -23.60
N VAL A 545 42.85 -81.69 -23.52
CA VAL A 545 43.30 -80.84 -24.63
C VAL A 545 44.40 -81.55 -25.41
N TYR A 546 44.23 -81.67 -26.72
CA TYR A 546 45.18 -82.32 -27.64
C TYR A 546 45.58 -81.37 -28.77
N PRO A 547 46.84 -81.40 -29.25
CA PRO A 547 47.25 -80.59 -30.39
C PRO A 547 46.57 -81.07 -31.67
N LEU A 548 46.23 -80.15 -32.57
CA LEU A 548 45.70 -80.47 -33.89
C LEU A 548 46.79 -81.10 -34.78
N CYS A 549 46.40 -81.98 -35.70
CA CYS A 549 47.27 -82.52 -36.73
C CYS A 549 46.93 -81.88 -38.08
N GLN A 550 47.81 -81.02 -38.61
CA GLN A 550 47.52 -80.20 -39.79
C GLN A 550 46.16 -79.47 -39.71
N LYS A 551 45.88 -78.83 -38.56
CA LYS A 551 44.62 -78.12 -38.26
C LYS A 551 43.36 -79.01 -38.20
N LYS A 552 43.49 -80.33 -38.22
CA LYS A 552 42.38 -81.28 -38.05
C LYS A 552 42.46 -81.99 -36.70
N SER A 553 41.29 -82.24 -36.11
CA SER A 553 41.17 -83.13 -34.95
C SER A 553 41.41 -84.59 -35.37
N TYR A 554 41.80 -85.41 -34.41
CA TYR A 554 42.00 -86.85 -34.57
C TYR A 554 41.64 -87.56 -33.26
N ASN A 555 41.66 -88.90 -33.22
CA ASN A 555 41.43 -89.64 -31.99
C ASN A 555 42.77 -90.06 -31.36
N PRO A 556 43.24 -89.37 -30.30
CA PRO A 556 44.54 -89.63 -29.69
C PRO A 556 44.65 -91.00 -29.00
N GLY A 557 43.53 -91.71 -28.81
CA GLY A 557 43.50 -93.07 -28.28
C GLY A 557 43.93 -94.13 -29.30
N VAL A 558 43.78 -93.86 -30.60
CA VAL A 558 44.10 -94.80 -31.69
C VAL A 558 45.16 -94.27 -32.66
N THR A 559 45.28 -92.94 -32.81
CA THR A 559 46.26 -92.30 -33.70
C THR A 559 47.18 -91.34 -32.94
N LEU A 560 48.36 -91.12 -33.50
CA LEU A 560 49.40 -90.19 -33.06
C LEU A 560 49.75 -89.26 -34.23
N CYS A 561 49.95 -87.97 -33.99
CA CYS A 561 50.39 -87.03 -35.03
C CYS A 561 51.93 -86.97 -35.09
N CYS A 562 52.51 -87.46 -36.18
CA CYS A 562 53.96 -87.47 -36.42
C CYS A 562 54.30 -86.52 -37.58
N LEU A 563 55.01 -85.42 -37.30
CA LEU A 563 55.35 -84.35 -38.27
C LEU A 563 54.16 -83.92 -39.16
N GLY A 564 52.97 -83.80 -38.58
CA GLY A 564 51.75 -83.38 -39.29
C GLY A 564 50.99 -84.51 -39.99
N THR A 565 51.47 -85.75 -39.96
CA THR A 565 50.74 -86.92 -40.49
C THR A 565 50.12 -87.72 -39.36
N GLN A 566 48.86 -88.11 -39.49
CA GLN A 566 48.20 -89.01 -38.53
C GLN A 566 48.68 -90.44 -38.77
N GLN A 567 49.25 -91.05 -37.75
CA GLN A 567 49.79 -92.42 -37.77
C GLN A 567 49.04 -93.30 -36.76
N PRO A 568 48.85 -94.61 -37.02
CA PRO A 568 48.28 -95.53 -36.05
C PRO A 568 49.22 -95.71 -34.85
N ARG A 569 48.68 -96.04 -33.68
CA ARG A 569 49.48 -96.36 -32.50
C ARG A 569 50.10 -97.76 -32.56
N ILE A 570 51.19 -97.91 -33.33
CA ILE A 570 51.99 -99.15 -33.36
C ILE A 570 52.61 -99.38 -31.98
N GLY A 571 52.15 -100.41 -31.25
CA GLY A 571 52.54 -100.67 -29.86
C GLY A 571 51.66 -100.00 -28.78
N GLY A 572 50.51 -99.42 -29.15
CA GLY A 572 49.55 -98.84 -28.20
C GLY A 572 50.07 -97.59 -27.48
N LEU A 573 50.16 -97.64 -26.15
CA LEU A 573 50.68 -96.52 -25.35
C LEU A 573 52.20 -96.32 -25.52
N ALA A 574 52.93 -97.36 -25.94
CA ALA A 574 54.37 -97.29 -26.18
C ALA A 574 54.73 -96.70 -27.56
N SER A 575 53.75 -96.31 -28.38
CA SER A 575 53.99 -95.71 -29.69
C SER A 575 54.72 -94.37 -29.58
N LYS A 576 55.83 -94.22 -30.30
CA LYS A 576 56.56 -92.96 -30.49
C LYS A 576 56.62 -92.59 -31.97
N CYS A 577 56.91 -91.33 -32.27
CA CYS A 577 57.15 -90.87 -33.64
C CYS A 577 58.64 -90.98 -34.01
N CYS A 578 58.91 -91.48 -35.20
CA CYS A 578 60.17 -91.32 -35.90
C CYS A 578 59.89 -90.61 -37.22
N ALA A 579 60.25 -89.33 -37.32
CA ALA A 579 59.79 -88.47 -38.40
C ALA A 579 58.25 -88.50 -38.58
N ASN A 580 57.76 -88.93 -39.76
CA ASN A 580 56.34 -88.99 -40.08
C ASN A 580 55.70 -90.37 -39.85
N VAL A 581 56.46 -91.35 -39.33
CA VAL A 581 55.96 -92.70 -39.02
C VAL A 581 55.93 -92.94 -37.51
N SER A 582 55.01 -93.80 -37.07
CA SER A 582 54.97 -94.28 -35.68
C SER A 582 55.68 -95.63 -35.54
N TYR A 583 56.17 -95.95 -34.34
CA TYR A 583 56.77 -97.25 -34.03
C TYR A 583 56.55 -97.62 -32.56
N ASP A 584 56.55 -98.92 -32.25
CA ASP A 584 56.52 -99.42 -30.87
C ASP A 584 57.90 -99.25 -30.21
N SER A 585 58.00 -98.33 -29.25
CA SER A 585 59.28 -98.01 -28.62
C SER A 585 59.85 -99.09 -27.70
N ARG A 586 59.08 -100.14 -27.40
CA ARG A 586 59.55 -101.31 -26.63
C ARG A 586 60.44 -102.24 -27.45
N ILE A 587 60.16 -102.34 -28.75
CA ILE A 587 60.88 -103.25 -29.67
C ILE A 587 61.69 -102.50 -30.72
N ASN A 588 61.37 -101.24 -31.00
CA ASN A 588 62.08 -100.41 -31.96
C ASN A 588 62.58 -99.10 -31.31
N PHE A 589 63.48 -98.40 -32.00
CA PHE A 589 63.95 -97.07 -31.66
C PHE A 589 64.11 -96.22 -32.93
N CYS A 590 64.16 -94.90 -32.77
CA CYS A 590 64.34 -93.97 -33.88
C CYS A 590 65.78 -93.51 -33.95
N TYR A 591 66.43 -93.72 -35.08
CA TYR A 591 67.78 -93.21 -35.34
C TYR A 591 67.81 -92.54 -36.71
N ASN A 592 68.26 -91.30 -36.76
CA ASN A 592 68.34 -90.49 -37.99
C ASN A 592 67.07 -90.55 -38.85
N LYS A 593 65.89 -90.37 -38.23
CA LYS A 593 64.55 -90.41 -38.86
C LYS A 593 64.12 -91.77 -39.42
N VAL A 594 64.87 -92.84 -39.16
CA VAL A 594 64.54 -94.22 -39.56
C VAL A 594 64.29 -95.08 -38.32
N VAL A 595 63.33 -96.01 -38.41
CA VAL A 595 62.97 -96.93 -37.33
C VAL A 595 63.84 -98.18 -37.42
N TYR A 596 64.52 -98.53 -36.34
CA TYR A 596 65.34 -99.74 -36.22
C TYR A 596 64.84 -100.63 -35.09
N GLY A 597 64.95 -101.96 -35.25
CA GLY A 597 64.69 -102.92 -34.19
C GLY A 597 65.77 -102.88 -33.12
N ARG A 598 65.38 -103.06 -31.85
CA ARG A 598 66.30 -103.20 -30.72
C ARG A 598 66.99 -104.56 -30.74
N CYS A 599 68.23 -104.62 -30.29
CA CYS A 599 68.96 -105.89 -30.11
C CYS A 599 68.96 -106.24 -28.61
N ARG A 600 68.30 -107.34 -28.21
CA ARG A 600 68.09 -107.69 -26.78
C ARG A 600 67.59 -106.51 -25.93
N GLN A 601 66.60 -105.78 -26.46
CA GLN A 601 66.02 -104.55 -25.86
C GLN A 601 66.94 -103.33 -25.77
N GLN A 602 68.18 -103.41 -26.25
CA GLN A 602 69.12 -102.28 -26.29
C GLN A 602 69.05 -101.52 -27.61
N GLU A 603 69.19 -100.20 -27.51
CA GLU A 603 69.40 -99.31 -28.65
C GLU A 603 70.88 -99.41 -29.06
N PHE A 604 71.17 -99.31 -30.36
CA PHE A 604 72.53 -99.34 -30.88
C PHE A 604 72.66 -98.33 -32.03
N ASN A 605 73.88 -97.96 -32.42
CA ASN A 605 74.08 -97.12 -33.60
C ASN A 605 74.00 -97.99 -34.87
N PRO A 606 72.95 -97.88 -35.71
CA PRO A 606 72.80 -98.71 -36.90
C PRO A 606 73.81 -98.41 -38.00
N GLY A 607 74.52 -97.28 -37.90
CA GLY A 607 75.61 -96.93 -38.82
C GLY A 607 76.89 -97.72 -38.55
N THR A 608 77.12 -98.14 -37.30
CA THR A 608 78.34 -98.89 -36.91
C THR A 608 78.06 -100.33 -36.50
N HIS A 609 76.87 -100.64 -36.00
CA HIS A 609 76.49 -101.97 -35.50
C HIS A 609 75.20 -102.49 -36.14
N GLN A 610 75.01 -103.80 -36.14
CA GLN A 610 73.79 -104.50 -36.55
C GLN A 610 73.49 -105.68 -35.61
N CYS A 611 72.24 -106.12 -35.54
CA CYS A 611 71.84 -107.26 -34.70
C CYS A 611 71.78 -108.55 -35.55
N CYS A 612 72.60 -109.54 -35.23
CA CYS A 612 72.63 -110.84 -35.90
C CYS A 612 72.29 -111.94 -34.87
N SER A 613 71.17 -112.65 -35.07
CA SER A 613 70.69 -113.71 -34.17
C SER A 613 70.67 -113.31 -32.68
N GLU A 614 70.21 -112.10 -32.38
CA GLU A 614 70.20 -111.47 -31.04
C GLU A 614 71.57 -111.02 -30.48
N TYR A 615 72.64 -111.06 -31.27
CA TYR A 615 73.95 -110.53 -30.89
C TYR A 615 74.21 -109.21 -31.59
N LEU A 616 74.62 -108.20 -30.82
CA LEU A 616 75.06 -106.92 -31.35
C LEU A 616 76.46 -107.09 -31.91
N VAL A 617 76.62 -106.87 -33.22
CA VAL A 617 77.90 -107.00 -33.93
C VAL A 617 78.23 -105.74 -34.71
N GLU A 618 79.51 -105.42 -34.83
CA GLU A 618 79.99 -104.32 -35.67
C GLU A 618 79.72 -104.64 -37.15
N ARG A 619 79.43 -103.63 -37.98
CA ARG A 619 79.12 -103.84 -39.40
C ARG A 619 80.39 -104.10 -40.20
N ALA A 620 80.40 -105.17 -40.99
CA ALA A 620 81.43 -105.44 -42.00
C ALA A 620 81.27 -104.57 -43.26
N GLY A 621 80.95 -103.27 -43.11
CA GLY A 621 80.66 -102.32 -44.20
C GLY A 621 79.18 -101.92 -44.31
N SER A 622 78.90 -100.95 -45.19
CA SER A 622 77.57 -100.35 -45.37
C SER A 622 76.51 -101.36 -45.81
N TYR A 623 76.88 -102.41 -46.55
CA TYR A 623 75.98 -103.46 -47.06
C TYR A 623 76.15 -104.84 -46.38
N SER A 624 76.61 -104.86 -45.13
CA SER A 624 76.82 -106.10 -44.38
C SER A 624 75.51 -106.89 -44.15
N ARG A 625 75.60 -108.22 -44.21
CA ARG A 625 74.53 -109.19 -43.89
C ARG A 625 74.90 -110.04 -42.67
N CYS A 626 73.93 -110.73 -42.10
CA CYS A 626 74.14 -111.61 -40.96
C CYS A 626 74.21 -113.08 -41.41
N CYS A 627 75.20 -113.81 -40.90
CA CYS A 627 75.25 -115.27 -40.92
C CYS A 627 75.48 -115.76 -39.49
N GLY A 628 74.46 -116.40 -38.89
CA GLY A 628 74.49 -116.74 -37.47
C GLY A 628 74.70 -115.51 -36.58
N GLN A 629 75.78 -115.52 -35.78
CA GLN A 629 76.17 -114.45 -34.85
C GLN A 629 77.21 -113.47 -35.43
N LYS A 630 77.54 -113.54 -36.73
CA LYS A 630 78.58 -112.70 -37.34
C LYS A 630 77.99 -111.82 -38.45
N SER A 631 78.55 -110.61 -38.60
CA SER A 631 78.32 -109.76 -39.77
C SER A 631 79.36 -110.09 -40.86
N TYR A 632 78.95 -110.05 -42.12
CA TYR A 632 79.86 -110.23 -43.25
C TYR A 632 79.46 -109.35 -44.43
N HIS A 633 80.43 -109.01 -45.28
CA HIS A 633 80.18 -108.34 -46.55
C HIS A 633 79.96 -109.40 -47.64
N PRO A 634 78.85 -109.38 -48.40
CA PRO A 634 78.59 -110.37 -49.45
C PRO A 634 79.75 -110.53 -50.43
N ASP A 635 80.41 -109.42 -50.80
CA ASP A 635 81.50 -109.41 -51.77
C ASP A 635 82.87 -109.85 -51.21
N LYS A 636 83.00 -110.06 -49.89
CA LYS A 636 84.24 -110.56 -49.25
C LYS A 636 84.18 -112.03 -48.84
N PHE A 637 83.03 -112.69 -49.02
CA PHE A 637 82.81 -114.08 -48.60
C PHE A 637 83.15 -115.14 -49.67
N LEU A 638 83.64 -114.72 -50.85
CA LEU A 638 84.00 -115.60 -51.96
C LEU A 638 85.49 -116.04 -51.98
N LEU A 639 86.26 -115.72 -50.94
CA LEU A 639 87.70 -116.05 -50.88
C LEU A 639 88.09 -116.54 -49.48
N GLN A 640 87.65 -117.74 -49.09
CA GLN A 640 88.36 -118.69 -48.20
C GLN A 640 87.50 -119.95 -47.96
N GLN A 641 87.95 -121.05 -48.59
CA GLN A 641 87.66 -122.49 -48.42
C GLN A 641 86.27 -122.96 -47.99
#